data_AF-A0A6N2C710-F1
#
_entry.id   AF-A0A6N2C710-F1
#
_cell.length_a   1.000
_cell.length_b   1.000
_cell.length_c   1.000
_cell.angle_alpha   90.00
_cell.angle_beta   90.00
_cell.angle_gamma   90.00
#
_symmetry.space_group_name_H-M   'P 1'
#
loop_
_entity.id
_entity.type
_entity.pdbx_description
1 polymer ?
#
loop_
_entity_poly.entity_id
_entity_poly.type
_entity_poly.pdbx_seq_one_letter_code
_entity_poly.pdbx_strand_id
1 'polypeptide(L)'
;MNPSSLLLPIKQPPPVNTFRSQFLNPTPLRLTPKFYLKRRIQSTVISSSSASLQHKPTSVNPDVFGGKKELSPIQSLVDAMSPPIRIASSALIFAAAIAAGYGLGLRFGGSRNAGLGGAIAFGAAGAGAAYALNSCAPQVAAINLHNYVADFDNPAALNKEDIESIANKYGVSKQNEAFNAELRDIYCRYISAVLPASTEELRGDEVDTIIKFKNALGIDDPDAADMHMEIGRRIFRQRLETGDRDGDMEQRRAFQKLIYVSTLVFGESSAFLLPWKRVFKVTDAQVDVAVRDNAQRLYASKLKSVGRDIDVNQLISLREAQLAYRLSDELAHEMLKEHARKLVEEIISTAVGILKSRTRATEPTRVIEELDKVLSYNNLLISLKNHADASRFAPGIGPVSLVGGEYDGDRKMDDLKLLYRAYVTDSLSSGRMEEDKLAALNQLRNIFGLGKREADTITLDVTSKVYRKRLAQAVTSGELEAFESKAAYLQNLCEELIFDPQKALEIHQEIYRQKLQLLVTDGELSDEDMKALERLQVMLCVPKQTVEAAHADICGSLFEKVVKEAIACGIDGYDTETKNAVRKAAYGLRLTREVAMTIASKAVRKIFITYIQRARGAGSRTESAKELKKMIAFNSFVASQLVADIKGESSDTPAEETQEEQIQQNEEEDEEWESLQSLRKVKPSKKNLRKDIQTEITLKDDLPERERTELYKTYLLFCLTGQVTKIPFGVQITTKKDDSEYVFLSQLGSILGLTDSEIVGVHQGLAEQAFRQQAEVILADGQITKAKMVQLNELQKNVGLPPHYAQNIIKSITTTKLAAALETAVGQGRLSIKEIRELKESSVDINTMISESLRENLFKKTLADIFSSGTGEFDEEEVYENVPKDLNINVEKAKKVVHELARSRLSNSLIQAVSLLRQRNHKALVYSLNDLLACDKAVPATPLSWEVPEELSDLFIVYLKSDPPPEKLSRLQYLLGISDSTAETLRTVKDRELPNGAGEEEFVF
;
A
#
# COMPACT_ATOMS: atom_id res chain seq x y z
N MET A 1 -17.81 17.80 -15.33
CA MET A 1 -18.07 16.37 -15.61
C MET A 1 -18.60 15.73 -14.34
N ASN A 2 -19.63 14.90 -14.43
CA ASN A 2 -19.97 13.97 -13.35
C ASN A 2 -19.05 12.73 -13.48
N PRO A 3 -18.94 11.88 -12.44
CA PRO A 3 -19.88 10.78 -12.37
C PRO A 3 -20.49 10.56 -10.97
N SER A 4 -21.58 9.80 -10.93
CA SER A 4 -22.30 9.45 -9.70
C SER A 4 -22.39 7.92 -9.53
N SER A 5 -22.50 7.49 -8.27
CA SER A 5 -23.27 6.32 -7.80
C SER A 5 -23.07 4.94 -8.45
N LEU A 6 -22.70 3.94 -7.65
CA LEU A 6 -23.66 3.01 -7.01
C LEU A 6 -22.95 1.93 -6.16
N LEU A 7 -23.42 1.71 -4.93
CA LEU A 7 -23.84 0.40 -4.38
C LEU A 7 -24.31 0.54 -2.90
N LEU A 8 -24.99 -0.49 -2.38
CA LEU A 8 -25.82 -0.43 -1.15
C LEU A 8 -25.14 -1.02 0.10
N PRO A 9 -25.57 -0.64 1.33
CA PRO A 9 -24.90 -0.99 2.57
C PRO A 9 -25.36 -2.31 3.21
N ILE A 10 -24.47 -2.93 3.99
CA ILE A 10 -24.76 -4.05 4.92
C ILE A 10 -24.48 -3.61 6.36
N LYS A 11 -25.28 -4.10 7.32
CA LYS A 11 -25.35 -3.60 8.70
C LYS A 11 -24.24 -4.15 9.62
N GLN A 12 -23.70 -3.30 10.48
CA GLN A 12 -23.14 -3.66 11.80
C GLN A 12 -23.55 -2.60 12.85
N PRO A 13 -23.76 -2.98 14.13
CA PRO A 13 -24.21 -2.05 15.18
C PRO A 13 -23.05 -1.36 15.94
N PRO A 14 -23.20 -0.09 16.37
CA PRO A 14 -22.23 0.62 17.21
C PRO A 14 -22.40 0.32 18.72
N PRO A 15 -21.38 0.58 19.56
CA PRO A 15 -21.41 0.33 21.00
C PRO A 15 -22.22 1.35 21.80
N VAL A 16 -22.70 0.94 22.98
CA VAL A 16 -23.46 1.80 23.92
C VAL A 16 -22.52 2.50 24.89
N ASN A 17 -22.55 3.84 24.90
CA ASN A 17 -21.90 4.65 25.93
C ASN A 17 -22.72 4.69 27.22
N THR A 18 -22.04 4.67 28.37
CA THR A 18 -22.64 4.86 29.70
C THR A 18 -23.00 6.32 29.98
N PHE A 19 -24.16 6.53 30.60
CA PHE A 19 -24.69 7.87 30.95
C PHE A 19 -24.13 8.43 32.27
N ARG A 20 -24.16 9.77 32.39
CA ARG A 20 -24.13 10.52 33.67
C ARG A 20 -25.48 10.31 34.43
N SER A 21 -25.76 10.74 35.67
CA SER A 21 -25.19 11.85 36.47
C SER A 21 -25.55 11.74 37.98
N GLN A 22 -24.60 12.12 38.84
CA GLN A 22 -24.68 13.13 39.92
C GLN A 22 -25.84 13.19 40.96
N PHE A 23 -25.44 13.55 42.21
CA PHE A 23 -26.19 14.23 43.30
C PHE A 23 -27.47 13.53 43.86
N LEU A 24 -27.65 13.27 45.16
CA LEU A 24 -27.67 14.19 46.32
C LEU A 24 -27.53 13.44 47.68
N ASN A 25 -27.23 14.16 48.77
CA ASN A 25 -27.43 13.67 50.16
C ASN A 25 -28.91 13.80 50.59
N PRO A 26 -29.36 13.02 51.60
CA PRO A 26 -29.73 13.69 52.86
C PRO A 26 -29.28 12.97 54.14
N THR A 27 -29.23 13.72 55.24
CA THR A 27 -28.90 13.27 56.61
C THR A 27 -30.03 12.51 57.32
N PRO A 28 -29.74 11.71 58.37
CA PRO A 28 -30.65 10.66 58.86
C PRO A 28 -31.68 11.10 59.90
N LEU A 29 -32.72 10.29 60.08
CA LEU A 29 -33.64 10.34 61.23
C LEU A 29 -33.50 9.11 62.13
N ARG A 30 -33.73 9.31 63.44
CA ARG A 30 -33.49 8.34 64.52
C ARG A 30 -34.61 7.31 64.64
N LEU A 31 -34.26 6.06 64.93
CA LEU A 31 -34.95 5.23 65.93
C LEU A 31 -33.93 4.35 66.69
N THR A 32 -34.03 4.35 68.02
CA THR A 32 -33.21 3.60 69.02
C THR A 32 -34.02 3.49 70.32
N PRO A 33 -33.69 2.65 71.33
CA PRO A 33 -32.50 1.79 71.54
C PRO A 33 -32.92 0.29 71.55
N LYS A 34 -32.53 -0.69 72.39
CA LYS A 34 -31.76 -0.87 73.67
C LYS A 34 -31.42 -2.39 73.76
N PHE A 35 -30.38 -2.93 74.40
CA PHE A 35 -29.40 -2.44 75.38
C PHE A 35 -27.93 -2.77 74.97
N TYR A 36 -27.00 -2.32 75.82
CA TYR A 36 -25.54 -2.44 75.85
C TYR A 36 -24.97 -3.82 76.27
N LEU A 37 -23.70 -4.06 75.94
CA LEU A 37 -22.63 -4.08 76.96
C LEU A 37 -21.28 -3.57 76.38
N LYS A 38 -20.33 -3.19 77.24
CA LYS A 38 -19.22 -2.29 76.88
C LYS A 38 -17.87 -3.01 76.69
N ARG A 39 -17.18 -2.72 75.58
CA ARG A 39 -15.72 -2.87 75.43
C ARG A 39 -15.05 -1.60 75.97
N ARG A 40 -13.95 -1.70 76.73
CA ARG A 40 -13.15 -0.55 77.18
C ARG A 40 -11.76 -0.63 76.56
N ILE A 41 -11.38 0.42 75.84
CA ILE A 41 -10.02 0.63 75.33
C ILE A 41 -9.33 1.63 76.27
N GLN A 42 -8.04 1.44 76.53
CA GLN A 42 -7.14 2.50 76.93
C GLN A 42 -6.10 2.67 75.83
N SER A 43 -5.88 3.91 75.43
CA SER A 43 -4.84 4.30 74.48
C SER A 43 -3.59 4.77 75.21
N THR A 44 -2.44 4.59 74.58
CA THR A 44 -1.24 5.39 74.84
C THR A 44 -0.64 5.78 73.49
N VAL A 45 0.02 6.95 73.48
CA VAL A 45 0.67 7.54 72.31
C VAL A 45 2.15 7.72 72.66
N ILE A 46 3.05 7.44 71.72
CA ILE A 46 4.42 7.95 71.71
C ILE A 46 4.84 8.17 70.26
N SER A 47 5.64 9.20 70.02
CA SER A 47 6.07 9.66 68.70
C SER A 47 7.38 8.98 68.23
N SER A 48 7.77 9.27 66.99
CA SER A 48 8.92 8.72 66.29
C SER A 48 10.30 9.12 66.87
N SER A 49 11.30 8.27 66.62
CA SER A 49 12.74 8.58 66.66
C SER A 49 13.47 7.58 65.76
N SER A 50 14.54 8.01 65.09
CA SER A 50 15.28 7.22 64.10
C SER A 50 16.62 6.72 64.63
N ALA A 51 16.92 5.43 64.45
CA ALA A 51 18.25 4.86 64.69
C ALA A 51 18.50 3.59 63.85
N SER A 52 19.74 3.46 63.38
CA SER A 52 20.45 2.30 62.81
C SER A 52 19.75 0.93 62.78
N LEU A 53 19.68 0.31 61.60
CA LEU A 53 19.45 -1.12 61.43
C LEU A 53 20.62 -1.94 61.98
N GLN A 54 20.42 -2.64 63.08
CA GLN A 54 21.17 -3.84 63.45
C GLN A 54 20.21 -5.03 63.42
N HIS A 55 20.63 -6.16 62.83
CA HIS A 55 19.83 -7.38 62.82
C HIS A 55 19.61 -7.88 64.25
N LYS A 56 18.38 -7.77 64.73
CA LYS A 56 17.93 -8.37 65.99
C LYS A 56 17.03 -9.56 65.64
N PRO A 57 17.32 -10.79 66.10
CA PRO A 57 16.43 -11.93 65.87
C PRO A 57 15.17 -11.73 66.71
N THR A 58 14.07 -11.32 66.07
CA THR A 58 12.82 -11.02 66.76
C THR A 58 12.04 -12.28 67.07
N SER A 59 11.63 -12.41 68.33
CA SER A 59 10.82 -13.52 68.82
C SER A 59 9.44 -13.59 68.15
N VAL A 60 8.89 -14.80 68.09
CA VAL A 60 7.46 -15.03 67.91
C VAL A 60 6.70 -14.36 69.09
N ASN A 61 5.42 -14.00 68.90
CA ASN A 61 4.63 -13.43 70.00
C ASN A 61 4.53 -14.42 71.18
N PRO A 62 4.69 -13.99 72.45
CA PRO A 62 4.85 -14.86 73.62
C PRO A 62 3.57 -15.55 74.11
N ASP A 63 2.55 -15.69 73.25
CA ASP A 63 1.27 -16.35 73.57
C ASP A 63 0.69 -17.10 72.34
N VAL A 64 1.56 -17.59 71.44
CA VAL A 64 1.12 -18.33 70.23
C VAL A 64 0.49 -19.69 70.55
N PHE A 65 0.91 -20.33 71.64
CA PHE A 65 0.36 -21.63 72.05
C PHE A 65 -0.82 -21.48 73.03
N GLY A 66 -0.97 -20.33 73.70
CA GLY A 66 -1.96 -20.11 74.75
C GLY A 66 -1.52 -20.71 76.10
N GLY A 67 -2.01 -20.09 77.18
CA GLY A 67 -1.69 -20.47 78.56
C GLY A 67 -1.91 -21.94 78.94
N LYS A 68 -1.34 -22.32 80.09
CA LYS A 68 -1.27 -23.71 80.57
C LYS A 68 -2.64 -24.34 80.82
N LYS A 69 -2.76 -25.62 80.47
CA LYS A 69 -3.92 -26.48 80.70
C LYS A 69 -3.82 -27.16 82.08
N GLU A 70 -4.88 -27.11 82.86
CA GLU A 70 -4.96 -27.75 84.19
C GLU A 70 -5.24 -29.26 84.10
N LEU A 71 -4.67 -30.04 85.02
CA LEU A 71 -4.93 -31.48 85.16
C LEU A 71 -6.08 -31.73 86.14
N SER A 72 -7.04 -32.58 85.77
CA SER A 72 -8.09 -33.01 86.69
C SER A 72 -7.55 -33.91 87.83
N PRO A 73 -8.28 -34.10 88.96
CA PRO A 73 -7.77 -34.84 90.13
C PRO A 73 -7.39 -36.31 89.89
N ILE A 74 -7.91 -36.94 88.84
CA ILE A 74 -7.53 -38.31 88.43
C ILE A 74 -6.31 -38.28 87.49
N GLN A 75 -6.21 -37.25 86.65
CA GLN A 75 -5.08 -37.03 85.75
C GLN A 75 -3.80 -36.65 86.51
N SER A 76 -3.88 -35.87 87.60
CA SER A 76 -2.72 -35.59 88.46
C SER A 76 -2.23 -36.82 89.24
N LEU A 77 -3.13 -37.73 89.63
CA LEU A 77 -2.76 -39.03 90.21
C LEU A 77 -2.02 -39.92 89.19
N VAL A 78 -2.40 -39.85 87.90
CA VAL A 78 -1.71 -40.56 86.81
C VAL A 78 -0.37 -39.90 86.46
N ASP A 79 -0.26 -38.57 86.57
CA ASP A 79 1.00 -37.84 86.34
C ASP A 79 2.12 -38.24 87.34
N ALA A 80 1.72 -38.55 88.58
CA ALA A 80 2.62 -38.99 89.64
C ALA A 80 3.09 -40.46 89.52
N MET A 81 2.63 -41.23 88.53
CA MET A 81 2.95 -42.67 88.39
C MET A 81 3.66 -43.01 87.08
N SER A 82 4.84 -43.64 87.19
CA SER A 82 5.55 -44.17 86.02
C SER A 82 4.83 -45.40 85.41
N PRO A 83 5.10 -45.75 84.14
CA PRO A 83 4.38 -46.84 83.45
C PRO A 83 4.40 -48.21 84.17
N PRO A 84 5.52 -48.73 84.70
CA PRO A 84 5.49 -50.00 85.43
C PRO A 84 4.73 -49.90 86.76
N ILE A 85 4.76 -48.74 87.43
CA ILE A 85 3.98 -48.50 88.65
C ILE A 85 2.49 -48.44 88.34
N ARG A 86 2.09 -47.82 87.22
CA ARG A 86 0.70 -47.75 86.75
C ARG A 86 0.15 -49.12 86.35
N ILE A 87 0.97 -49.98 85.73
CA ILE A 87 0.60 -51.37 85.40
C ILE A 87 0.51 -52.21 86.69
N ALA A 88 1.45 -52.07 87.61
CA ALA A 88 1.42 -52.77 88.90
C ALA A 88 0.20 -52.37 89.75
N SER A 89 -0.10 -51.07 89.87
CA SER A 89 -1.22 -50.56 90.68
C SER A 89 -2.58 -50.93 90.08
N SER A 90 -2.74 -50.87 88.76
CA SER A 90 -3.98 -51.31 88.08
C SER A 90 -4.21 -52.82 88.19
N ALA A 91 -3.15 -53.64 88.10
CA ALA A 91 -3.24 -55.08 88.40
C ALA A 91 -3.60 -55.35 89.87
N LEU A 92 -3.08 -54.56 90.82
CA LEU A 92 -3.40 -54.66 92.25
C LEU A 92 -4.87 -54.28 92.51
N ILE A 93 -5.38 -53.23 91.88
CA ILE A 93 -6.80 -52.82 91.94
C ILE A 93 -7.71 -53.94 91.41
N PHE A 94 -7.38 -54.54 90.27
CA PHE A 94 -8.13 -55.67 89.69
C PHE A 94 -8.11 -56.91 90.60
N ALA A 95 -6.95 -57.30 91.12
CA ALA A 95 -6.81 -58.43 92.03
C ALA A 95 -7.56 -58.21 93.36
N ALA A 96 -7.46 -57.01 93.94
CA ALA A 96 -8.18 -56.62 95.14
C ALA A 96 -9.71 -56.61 94.92
N ALA A 97 -10.18 -56.14 93.76
CA ALA A 97 -11.60 -56.14 93.40
C ALA A 97 -12.14 -57.56 93.20
N ILE A 98 -11.39 -58.46 92.55
CA ILE A 98 -11.74 -59.89 92.47
C ILE A 98 -11.84 -60.52 93.86
N ALA A 99 -10.85 -60.29 94.73
CA ALA A 99 -10.83 -60.84 96.08
C ALA A 99 -11.99 -60.32 96.96
N ALA A 100 -12.26 -59.01 96.90
CA ALA A 100 -13.38 -58.39 97.59
C ALA A 100 -14.73 -58.89 97.05
N GLY A 101 -14.87 -59.00 95.72
CA GLY A 101 -16.05 -59.55 95.06
C GLY A 101 -16.33 -61.00 95.45
N TYR A 102 -15.29 -61.83 95.53
CA TYR A 102 -15.41 -63.23 95.96
C TYR A 102 -15.90 -63.32 97.41
N GLY A 103 -15.31 -62.51 98.31
CA GLY A 103 -15.70 -62.45 99.72
C GLY A 103 -17.12 -61.91 99.95
N LEU A 104 -17.52 -60.88 99.20
CA LEU A 104 -18.87 -60.30 99.29
C LEU A 104 -19.92 -61.24 98.66
N GLY A 105 -19.63 -61.86 97.51
CA GLY A 105 -20.50 -62.85 96.87
C GLY A 105 -20.73 -64.08 97.75
N LEU A 106 -19.71 -64.55 98.47
CA LEU A 106 -19.85 -65.58 99.49
C LEU A 106 -20.71 -65.14 100.68
N ARG A 107 -20.50 -63.92 101.20
CA ARG A 107 -21.26 -63.41 102.36
C ARG A 107 -22.74 -63.16 102.08
N PHE A 108 -23.09 -62.65 100.90
CA PHE A 108 -24.48 -62.29 100.57
C PHE A 108 -25.25 -63.37 99.78
N GLY A 109 -24.56 -64.22 99.01
CA GLY A 109 -25.18 -65.27 98.19
C GLY A 109 -24.94 -66.70 98.66
N GLY A 110 -24.24 -66.91 99.78
CA GLY A 110 -24.16 -68.17 100.55
C GLY A 110 -23.54 -69.39 99.86
N SER A 111 -23.14 -69.29 98.59
CA SER A 111 -22.71 -70.41 97.77
C SER A 111 -21.41 -70.11 97.01
N ARG A 112 -20.64 -71.16 96.67
CA ARG A 112 -19.41 -71.03 95.89
C ARG A 112 -19.65 -70.38 94.51
N ASN A 113 -20.82 -70.62 93.91
CA ASN A 113 -21.22 -70.02 92.64
C ASN A 113 -21.54 -68.53 92.79
N ALA A 114 -22.17 -68.10 93.90
CA ALA A 114 -22.39 -66.68 94.18
C ALA A 114 -21.08 -65.95 94.53
N GLY A 115 -20.14 -66.62 95.21
CA GLY A 115 -18.76 -66.14 95.36
C GLY A 115 -18.09 -65.89 94.01
N LEU A 116 -18.14 -66.87 93.11
CA LEU A 116 -17.58 -66.73 91.76
C LEU A 116 -18.26 -65.61 90.96
N GLY A 117 -19.59 -65.49 91.04
CA GLY A 117 -20.35 -64.41 90.41
C GLY A 117 -19.99 -63.01 90.95
N GLY A 118 -19.86 -62.87 92.27
CA GLY A 118 -19.40 -61.62 92.89
C GLY A 118 -17.97 -61.25 92.50
N ALA A 119 -17.08 -62.24 92.40
CA ALA A 119 -15.71 -62.05 91.92
C ALA A 119 -15.64 -61.60 90.46
N ILE A 120 -16.53 -62.13 89.60
CA ILE A 120 -16.66 -61.71 88.20
C ILE A 120 -17.22 -60.28 88.13
N ALA A 121 -18.26 -59.95 88.91
CA ALA A 121 -18.88 -58.63 88.90
C ALA A 121 -17.94 -57.52 89.39
N PHE A 122 -17.29 -57.69 90.54
CA PHE A 122 -16.29 -56.71 91.01
C PHE A 122 -14.98 -56.80 90.22
N GLY A 123 -14.61 -57.95 89.67
CA GLY A 123 -13.49 -58.07 88.74
C GLY A 123 -13.72 -57.22 87.48
N ALA A 124 -14.93 -57.24 86.92
CA ALA A 124 -15.30 -56.37 85.81
C ALA A 124 -15.28 -54.88 86.20
N ALA A 125 -15.76 -54.52 87.39
CA ALA A 125 -15.69 -53.13 87.89
C ALA A 125 -14.24 -52.67 88.14
N GLY A 126 -13.40 -53.53 88.72
CA GLY A 126 -11.97 -53.29 88.94
C GLY A 126 -11.18 -53.20 87.65
N ALA A 127 -11.52 -54.02 86.65
CA ALA A 127 -11.00 -53.90 85.29
C ALA A 127 -11.42 -52.58 84.63
N GLY A 128 -12.67 -52.14 84.84
CA GLY A 128 -13.14 -50.81 84.40
C GLY A 128 -12.37 -49.65 85.04
N ALA A 129 -12.09 -49.73 86.34
CA ALA A 129 -11.28 -48.72 87.04
C ALA A 129 -9.79 -48.73 86.61
N ALA A 130 -9.21 -49.92 86.45
CA ALA A 130 -7.86 -50.12 85.91
C ALA A 130 -7.73 -49.57 84.48
N TYR A 131 -8.72 -49.86 83.63
CA TYR A 131 -8.82 -49.34 82.27
C TYR A 131 -8.95 -47.82 82.25
N ALA A 132 -9.82 -47.23 83.09
CA ALA A 132 -9.98 -45.79 83.21
C ALA A 132 -8.65 -45.09 83.56
N LEU A 133 -7.95 -45.56 84.60
CA LEU A 133 -6.64 -45.02 85.02
C LEU A 133 -5.58 -45.10 83.92
N ASN A 134 -5.54 -46.19 83.14
CA ASN A 134 -4.58 -46.32 82.05
C ASN A 134 -4.99 -45.48 80.82
N SER A 135 -6.29 -45.32 80.56
CA SER A 135 -6.83 -44.53 79.43
C SER A 135 -6.64 -43.01 79.58
N CYS A 136 -6.50 -42.51 80.80
CA CYS A 136 -6.15 -41.10 81.04
C CYS A 136 -4.68 -40.77 80.71
N ALA A 137 -3.78 -41.75 80.69
CA ALA A 137 -2.34 -41.52 80.48
C ALA A 137 -1.99 -40.74 79.18
N PRO A 138 -2.54 -41.07 77.98
CA PRO A 138 -2.27 -40.27 76.79
C PRO A 138 -2.81 -38.83 76.87
N GLN A 139 -3.87 -38.58 77.64
CA GLN A 139 -4.38 -37.21 77.87
C GLN A 139 -3.44 -36.40 78.78
N VAL A 140 -2.91 -37.02 79.84
CA VAL A 140 -1.91 -36.40 80.73
C VAL A 140 -0.64 -36.05 79.96
N ALA A 141 -0.14 -36.98 79.14
CA ALA A 141 1.01 -36.75 78.27
C ALA A 141 0.79 -35.57 77.32
N ALA A 142 -0.41 -35.45 76.75
CA ALA A 142 -0.76 -34.41 75.79
C ALA A 142 -0.97 -33.03 76.44
N ILE A 143 -1.54 -32.97 77.66
CA ILE A 143 -1.62 -31.74 78.47
C ILE A 143 -0.22 -31.28 78.90
N ASN A 144 0.65 -32.20 79.31
CA ASN A 144 2.02 -31.86 79.72
C ASN A 144 2.91 -31.48 78.53
N LEU A 145 2.68 -32.05 77.34
CA LEU A 145 3.25 -31.57 76.08
C LEU A 145 2.83 -30.12 75.77
N HIS A 146 1.52 -29.81 75.83
CA HIS A 146 1.03 -28.43 75.65
C HIS A 146 1.68 -27.48 76.64
N ASN A 147 1.74 -27.86 77.92
CA ASN A 147 2.34 -27.03 78.97
C ASN A 147 3.85 -26.84 78.78
N TYR A 148 4.57 -27.86 78.30
CA TYR A 148 5.99 -27.77 77.96
C TYR A 148 6.23 -26.80 76.80
N VAL A 149 5.46 -26.88 75.71
CA VAL A 149 5.62 -25.97 74.55
C VAL A 149 5.17 -24.54 74.88
N ALA A 150 4.18 -24.37 75.77
CA ALA A 150 3.75 -23.07 76.28
C ALA A 150 4.75 -22.40 77.24
N ASP A 151 5.80 -23.09 77.69
CA ASP A 151 6.89 -22.52 78.50
C ASP A 151 8.05 -21.94 77.66
N PHE A 152 8.00 -22.01 76.32
CA PHE A 152 9.05 -21.47 75.44
C PHE A 152 8.61 -20.18 74.71
N ASP A 153 9.22 -19.05 75.07
CA ASP A 153 9.12 -17.78 74.33
C ASP A 153 9.62 -17.86 72.86
N ASN A 154 10.48 -18.84 72.56
CA ASN A 154 11.06 -19.02 71.23
C ASN A 154 10.95 -20.47 70.73
N PRO A 155 10.01 -20.78 69.81
CA PRO A 155 9.76 -22.15 69.35
C PRO A 155 10.90 -22.78 68.54
N ALA A 156 11.94 -22.01 68.18
CA ALA A 156 13.15 -22.54 67.54
C ALA A 156 14.14 -23.22 68.53
N ALA A 157 13.90 -23.14 69.85
CA ALA A 157 14.73 -23.75 70.89
C ALA A 157 14.28 -25.16 71.33
N LEU A 158 13.28 -25.73 70.65
CA LEU A 158 12.61 -26.97 71.02
C LEU A 158 13.34 -28.19 70.44
N ASN A 159 13.66 -29.20 71.27
CA ASN A 159 14.29 -30.44 70.80
C ASN A 159 13.31 -31.61 70.68
N LYS A 160 13.51 -32.43 69.64
CA LYS A 160 12.78 -33.68 69.40
C LYS A 160 12.96 -34.70 70.53
N GLU A 161 14.16 -34.74 71.11
CA GLU A 161 14.52 -35.65 72.22
C GLU A 161 13.70 -35.37 73.48
N ASP A 162 13.38 -34.10 73.76
CA ASP A 162 12.57 -33.71 74.92
C ASP A 162 11.12 -34.20 74.78
N ILE A 163 10.51 -34.06 73.61
CA ILE A 163 9.17 -34.59 73.30
C ILE A 163 9.16 -36.12 73.42
N GLU A 164 10.19 -36.79 72.89
CA GLU A 164 10.30 -38.24 72.97
C GLU A 164 10.54 -38.70 74.42
N SER A 165 11.20 -37.90 75.27
CA SER A 165 11.29 -38.13 76.71
C SER A 165 9.91 -38.02 77.41
N ILE A 166 9.08 -37.04 77.06
CA ILE A 166 7.72 -36.85 77.58
C ILE A 166 6.84 -38.03 77.17
N ALA A 167 6.88 -38.44 75.89
CA ALA A 167 6.16 -39.59 75.37
C ALA A 167 6.54 -40.90 76.13
N ASN A 168 7.85 -41.13 76.32
CA ASN A 168 8.38 -42.26 77.08
C ASN A 168 7.99 -42.22 78.56
N LYS A 169 7.98 -41.05 79.21
CA LYS A 169 7.60 -40.87 80.63
C LYS A 169 6.22 -41.45 80.96
N TYR A 170 5.26 -41.36 80.04
CA TYR A 170 3.89 -41.88 80.25
C TYR A 170 3.63 -43.24 79.59
N GLY A 171 4.58 -43.78 78.83
CA GLY A 171 4.45 -45.02 78.06
C GLY A 171 3.55 -44.85 76.83
N VAL A 172 3.62 -43.68 76.18
CA VAL A 172 2.73 -43.26 75.10
C VAL A 172 3.53 -43.20 73.80
N SER A 173 3.15 -43.97 72.79
CA SER A 173 3.74 -43.86 71.45
C SER A 173 3.09 -42.71 70.65
N LYS A 174 3.79 -42.18 69.65
CA LYS A 174 3.29 -41.12 68.74
C LYS A 174 1.99 -41.48 68.00
N GLN A 175 1.63 -42.76 67.96
CA GLN A 175 0.40 -43.27 67.35
C GLN A 175 -0.84 -43.15 68.27
N ASN A 176 -0.69 -42.68 69.51
CA ASN A 176 -1.83 -42.47 70.42
C ASN A 176 -2.62 -41.22 70.04
N GLU A 177 -3.91 -41.40 69.79
CA GLU A 177 -4.84 -40.39 69.25
C GLU A 177 -4.78 -39.05 70.00
N ALA A 178 -4.91 -39.03 71.32
CA ALA A 178 -4.92 -37.79 72.11
C ALA A 178 -3.56 -37.06 72.13
N PHE A 179 -2.44 -37.79 72.05
CA PHE A 179 -1.10 -37.20 72.05
C PHE A 179 -0.76 -36.61 70.67
N ASN A 180 -1.12 -37.33 69.61
CA ASN A 180 -0.99 -36.84 68.24
C ASN A 180 -1.94 -35.65 67.97
N ALA A 181 -3.15 -35.65 68.53
CA ALA A 181 -4.07 -34.52 68.42
C ALA A 181 -3.50 -33.19 68.97
N GLU A 182 -2.81 -33.21 70.11
CA GLU A 182 -2.15 -32.00 70.65
C GLU A 182 -0.88 -31.63 69.87
N LEU A 183 -0.06 -32.59 69.41
CA LEU A 183 1.05 -32.32 68.48
C LEU A 183 0.55 -31.59 67.22
N ARG A 184 -0.54 -32.10 66.63
CA ARG A 184 -1.21 -31.52 65.45
C ARG A 184 -1.77 -30.12 65.73
N ASP A 185 -2.41 -29.89 66.87
CA ASP A 185 -2.94 -28.55 67.19
C ASP A 185 -1.82 -27.53 67.50
N ILE A 186 -0.74 -27.93 68.20
CA ILE A 186 0.46 -27.12 68.40
C ILE A 186 1.07 -26.71 67.05
N TYR A 187 1.22 -27.65 66.12
CA TYR A 187 1.71 -27.39 64.76
C TYR A 187 0.78 -26.45 63.98
N CYS A 188 -0.54 -26.67 64.09
CA CYS A 188 -1.56 -25.86 63.44
C CYS A 188 -1.59 -24.40 63.96
N ARG A 189 -1.46 -24.20 65.28
CA ARG A 189 -1.30 -22.88 65.91
C ARG A 189 -0.02 -22.18 65.42
N TYR A 190 1.10 -22.90 65.41
CA TYR A 190 2.38 -22.34 64.97
C TYR A 190 2.35 -21.83 63.53
N ILE A 191 1.90 -22.64 62.56
CA ILE A 191 1.77 -22.20 61.17
C ILE A 191 0.81 -21.01 61.03
N SER A 192 -0.31 -21.03 61.77
CA SER A 192 -1.28 -19.94 61.79
C SER A 192 -0.73 -18.62 62.36
N ALA A 193 0.39 -18.66 63.09
CA ALA A 193 1.09 -17.50 63.62
C ALA A 193 2.35 -17.09 62.82
N VAL A 194 2.98 -18.03 62.09
CA VAL A 194 4.11 -17.77 61.18
C VAL A 194 3.63 -17.19 59.84
N LEU A 195 2.48 -17.64 59.33
CA LEU A 195 1.88 -17.08 58.12
C LEU A 195 1.37 -15.65 58.39
N PRO A 196 1.87 -14.63 57.67
CA PRO A 196 1.45 -13.25 57.89
C PRO A 196 0.00 -13.02 57.44
N ALA A 197 -0.65 -12.04 58.06
CA ALA A 197 -2.03 -11.65 57.77
C ALA A 197 -2.24 -11.36 56.27
N SER A 198 -3.50 -11.37 55.81
CA SER A 198 -3.91 -11.16 54.41
C SER A 198 -3.13 -10.05 53.69
N THR A 199 -2.94 -8.91 54.34
CA THR A 199 -2.33 -7.67 53.82
C THR A 199 -0.80 -7.69 53.73
N GLU A 200 -0.09 -8.45 54.57
CA GLU A 200 1.38 -8.42 54.69
C GLU A 200 2.06 -9.41 53.73
N GLU A 201 3.20 -9.06 53.12
CA GLU A 201 3.94 -9.97 52.24
C GLU A 201 4.74 -11.02 53.03
N LEU A 202 5.05 -12.16 52.40
CA LEU A 202 5.97 -13.15 52.97
C LEU A 202 7.38 -12.55 53.05
N ARG A 203 8.17 -12.92 54.08
CA ARG A 203 9.55 -12.44 54.25
C ARG A 203 10.57 -13.37 53.59
N GLY A 204 10.26 -14.65 53.50
CA GLY A 204 11.09 -15.72 52.92
C GLY A 204 11.48 -16.77 53.97
N ASP A 205 11.67 -16.35 55.22
CA ASP A 205 12.10 -17.20 56.33
C ASP A 205 11.00 -18.13 56.86
N GLU A 206 9.74 -17.93 56.45
CA GLU A 206 8.58 -18.72 56.91
C GLU A 206 8.71 -20.22 56.59
N VAL A 207 9.27 -20.57 55.43
CA VAL A 207 9.44 -21.97 55.01
C VAL A 207 10.47 -22.67 55.89
N ASP A 208 11.63 -22.04 56.06
CA ASP A 208 12.75 -22.53 56.85
C ASP A 208 12.39 -22.73 58.33
N THR A 209 11.63 -21.79 58.89
CA THR A 209 11.16 -21.86 60.28
C THR A 209 10.10 -22.95 60.47
N ILE A 210 9.16 -23.13 59.53
CA ILE A 210 8.19 -24.24 59.57
C ILE A 210 8.88 -25.60 59.41
N ILE A 211 9.87 -25.75 58.51
CA ILE A 211 10.62 -27.02 58.37
C ILE A 211 11.38 -27.34 59.67
N LYS A 212 12.08 -26.37 60.25
CA LYS A 212 12.81 -26.54 61.52
C LYS A 212 11.86 -26.93 62.66
N PHE A 213 10.70 -26.27 62.77
CA PHE A 213 9.71 -26.59 63.79
C PHE A 213 9.02 -27.95 63.57
N LYS A 214 8.68 -28.34 62.34
CA LYS A 214 8.16 -29.67 62.00
C LYS A 214 9.12 -30.78 62.46
N ASN A 215 10.41 -30.60 62.17
CA ASN A 215 11.46 -31.56 62.50
C ASN A 215 11.72 -31.63 64.02
N ALA A 216 11.67 -30.48 64.72
CA ALA A 216 11.76 -30.39 66.17
C ALA A 216 10.56 -31.04 66.88
N LEU A 217 9.34 -30.76 66.43
CA LEU A 217 8.10 -31.32 66.96
C LEU A 217 7.95 -32.82 66.61
N GLY A 218 8.70 -33.31 65.62
CA GLY A 218 8.85 -34.72 65.31
C GLY A 218 7.60 -35.35 64.68
N ILE A 219 6.85 -34.57 63.89
CA ILE A 219 5.63 -34.93 63.16
C ILE A 219 5.97 -35.42 61.74
N ASP A 220 5.27 -36.46 61.29
CA ASP A 220 5.41 -37.02 59.94
C ASP A 220 4.73 -36.17 58.85
N ASP A 221 5.26 -36.20 57.62
CA ASP A 221 4.75 -35.40 56.49
C ASP A 221 3.24 -35.49 56.23
N PRO A 222 2.56 -36.66 56.32
CA PRO A 222 1.10 -36.75 56.13
C PRO A 222 0.32 -36.00 57.20
N ASP A 223 0.72 -36.12 58.47
CA ASP A 223 0.07 -35.49 59.62
C ASP A 223 0.26 -33.96 59.59
N ALA A 224 1.44 -33.52 59.15
CA ALA A 224 1.71 -32.12 58.88
C ALA A 224 0.86 -31.60 57.69
N ALA A 225 0.74 -32.35 56.59
CA ALA A 225 -0.06 -31.96 55.43
C ALA A 225 -1.57 -31.84 55.75
N ASP A 226 -2.09 -32.71 56.62
CA ASP A 226 -3.47 -32.63 57.13
C ASP A 226 -3.72 -31.36 57.97
N MET A 227 -2.70 -30.84 58.67
CA MET A 227 -2.81 -29.57 59.39
C MET A 227 -2.78 -28.35 58.46
N HIS A 228 -1.93 -28.37 57.42
CA HIS A 228 -1.98 -27.33 56.38
C HIS A 228 -3.36 -27.35 55.65
N MET A 229 -3.94 -28.54 55.44
CA MET A 229 -5.31 -28.70 54.94
C MET A 229 -6.37 -28.07 55.87
N GLU A 230 -6.29 -28.28 57.18
CA GLU A 230 -7.25 -27.69 58.13
C GLU A 230 -7.12 -26.16 58.20
N ILE A 231 -5.91 -25.60 58.13
CA ILE A 231 -5.72 -24.14 57.98
C ILE A 231 -6.35 -23.65 56.67
N GLY A 232 -6.20 -24.39 55.58
CA GLY A 232 -6.90 -24.13 54.32
C GLY A 232 -8.43 -24.12 54.47
N ARG A 233 -9.00 -25.06 55.24
CA ARG A 233 -10.45 -25.10 55.55
C ARG A 233 -10.88 -23.91 56.40
N ARG A 234 -10.07 -23.47 57.37
CA ARG A 234 -10.33 -22.27 58.19
C ARG A 234 -10.40 -21.01 57.32
N ILE A 235 -9.40 -20.77 56.47
CA ILE A 235 -9.37 -19.63 55.54
C ILE A 235 -10.54 -19.68 54.55
N PHE A 236 -10.81 -20.86 53.95
CA PHE A 236 -11.92 -21.03 53.01
C PHE A 236 -13.29 -20.80 53.67
N ARG A 237 -13.46 -21.15 54.95
CA ARG A 237 -14.68 -20.87 55.72
C ARG A 237 -14.81 -19.39 56.05
N GLN A 238 -13.75 -18.76 56.57
CA GLN A 238 -13.73 -17.31 56.87
C GLN A 238 -14.05 -16.46 55.63
N ARG A 239 -13.59 -16.88 54.46
CA ARG A 239 -13.93 -16.28 53.17
C ARG A 239 -15.44 -16.30 52.90
N LEU A 240 -16.09 -17.45 53.09
CA LEU A 240 -17.55 -17.59 52.92
C LEU A 240 -18.35 -16.82 53.99
N GLU A 241 -17.78 -16.65 55.19
CA GLU A 241 -18.39 -15.92 56.31
C GLU A 241 -18.26 -14.38 56.17
N THR A 242 -17.24 -13.89 55.47
CA THR A 242 -16.95 -12.44 55.36
C THR A 242 -17.82 -11.72 54.33
N GLY A 243 -18.09 -12.34 53.17
CA GLY A 243 -19.00 -11.83 52.13
C GLY A 243 -18.55 -10.58 51.33
N ASP A 244 -17.79 -9.66 51.93
CA ASP A 244 -17.31 -8.44 51.28
C ASP A 244 -16.24 -8.70 50.22
N ARG A 245 -16.27 -7.94 49.11
CA ARG A 245 -15.39 -8.16 47.95
C ARG A 245 -13.90 -8.04 48.27
N ASP A 246 -13.52 -7.10 49.13
CA ASP A 246 -12.12 -6.86 49.47
C ASP A 246 -11.59 -7.92 50.45
N GLY A 247 -12.40 -8.28 51.45
CA GLY A 247 -12.15 -9.45 52.31
C GLY A 247 -12.05 -10.76 51.52
N ASP A 248 -12.87 -10.93 50.48
CA ASP A 248 -12.82 -12.09 49.60
C ASP A 248 -11.54 -12.12 48.73
N MET A 249 -10.93 -10.97 48.41
CA MET A 249 -9.59 -10.91 47.79
C MET A 249 -8.47 -11.16 48.81
N GLU A 250 -8.58 -10.60 50.01
CA GLU A 250 -7.64 -10.79 51.10
C GLU A 250 -7.50 -12.26 51.53
N GLN A 251 -8.62 -12.96 51.72
CA GLN A 251 -8.60 -14.38 52.08
C GLN A 251 -8.10 -15.26 50.94
N ARG A 252 -8.33 -14.89 49.67
CA ARG A 252 -7.68 -15.55 48.51
C ARG A 252 -6.16 -15.38 48.55
N ARG A 253 -5.64 -14.19 48.89
CA ARG A 253 -4.19 -13.96 49.03
C ARG A 253 -3.60 -14.77 50.19
N ALA A 254 -4.26 -14.82 51.35
CA ALA A 254 -3.85 -15.66 52.47
C ALA A 254 -3.79 -17.16 52.08
N PHE A 255 -4.81 -17.63 51.36
CA PHE A 255 -4.85 -18.99 50.82
C PHE A 255 -3.75 -19.28 49.79
N GLN A 256 -3.42 -18.33 48.89
CA GLN A 256 -2.30 -18.44 47.96
C GLN A 256 -0.94 -18.53 48.69
N LYS A 257 -0.71 -17.71 49.73
CA LYS A 257 0.51 -17.78 50.56
C LYS A 257 0.64 -19.17 51.22
N LEU A 258 -0.45 -19.66 51.81
CA LEU A 258 -0.50 -20.99 52.43
C LEU A 258 -0.18 -22.10 51.41
N ILE A 259 -0.73 -22.04 50.18
CA ILE A 259 -0.40 -22.99 49.11
C ILE A 259 1.11 -22.95 48.83
N TYR A 260 1.66 -21.78 48.53
CA TYR A 260 3.08 -21.61 48.20
C TYR A 260 4.01 -22.13 49.30
N VAL A 261 3.77 -21.74 50.56
CA VAL A 261 4.54 -22.21 51.72
C VAL A 261 4.42 -23.73 51.88
N SER A 262 3.22 -24.32 51.69
CA SER A 262 3.04 -25.78 51.75
C SER A 262 3.82 -26.49 50.65
N THR A 263 3.77 -25.99 49.41
CA THR A 263 4.49 -26.55 48.25
C THR A 263 6.01 -26.51 48.41
N LEU A 264 6.55 -25.56 49.19
CA LEU A 264 7.97 -25.51 49.55
C LEU A 264 8.30 -26.40 50.77
N VAL A 265 7.52 -26.33 51.86
CA VAL A 265 7.72 -27.10 53.11
C VAL A 265 7.69 -28.62 52.88
N PHE A 266 6.87 -29.10 51.94
CA PHE A 266 6.79 -30.53 51.60
C PHE A 266 7.63 -30.93 50.39
N GLY A 267 8.13 -29.99 49.58
CA GLY A 267 9.06 -30.29 48.48
C GLY A 267 8.53 -31.38 47.52
N GLU A 268 9.23 -32.51 47.47
CA GLU A 268 8.86 -33.70 46.68
C GLU A 268 7.72 -34.52 47.32
N SER A 269 7.56 -34.46 48.65
CA SER A 269 6.39 -34.99 49.38
C SER A 269 5.08 -34.23 49.08
N SER A 270 5.09 -33.23 48.20
CA SER A 270 3.90 -32.45 47.82
C SER A 270 2.76 -33.27 47.20
N ALA A 271 2.98 -34.56 46.89
CA ALA A 271 1.91 -35.52 46.60
C ALA A 271 0.85 -35.62 47.73
N PHE A 272 1.22 -35.37 49.00
CA PHE A 272 0.27 -35.28 50.11
C PHE A 272 -0.71 -34.08 49.99
N LEU A 273 -0.46 -33.14 49.07
CA LEU A 273 -1.35 -32.01 48.78
C LEU A 273 -2.40 -32.32 47.69
N LEU A 274 -2.42 -33.53 47.11
CA LEU A 274 -3.48 -33.96 46.17
C LEU A 274 -4.94 -33.84 46.71
N PRO A 275 -5.23 -33.94 48.02
CA PRO A 275 -6.58 -33.66 48.55
C PRO A 275 -7.07 -32.22 48.34
N TRP A 276 -6.17 -31.23 48.24
CA TRP A 276 -6.52 -29.80 48.11
C TRP A 276 -7.37 -29.55 46.86
N LYS A 277 -6.98 -30.17 45.74
CA LYS A 277 -7.66 -30.13 44.44
C LYS A 277 -9.12 -30.60 44.54
N ARG A 278 -9.39 -31.62 45.35
CA ARG A 278 -10.74 -32.17 45.57
C ARG A 278 -11.57 -31.35 46.56
N VAL A 279 -10.96 -30.88 47.66
CA VAL A 279 -11.67 -30.19 48.74
C VAL A 279 -11.97 -28.72 48.40
N PHE A 280 -11.01 -28.01 47.82
CA PHE A 280 -11.13 -26.57 47.53
C PHE A 280 -11.49 -26.26 46.06
N LYS A 281 -11.59 -27.29 45.20
CA LYS A 281 -11.81 -27.17 43.74
C LYS A 281 -10.76 -26.31 43.01
N VAL A 282 -9.54 -26.27 43.56
CA VAL A 282 -8.41 -25.54 42.99
C VAL A 282 -7.84 -26.30 41.80
N THR A 283 -7.59 -25.62 40.68
CA THR A 283 -6.93 -26.22 39.51
C THR A 283 -5.41 -26.14 39.63
N ASP A 284 -4.68 -27.01 38.92
CA ASP A 284 -3.20 -27.03 38.99
C ASP A 284 -2.62 -25.66 38.57
N ALA A 285 -3.17 -25.07 37.50
CA ALA A 285 -2.82 -23.72 37.06
C ALA A 285 -3.07 -22.62 38.12
N GLN A 286 -3.99 -22.81 39.08
CA GLN A 286 -4.17 -21.88 40.21
C GLN A 286 -3.12 -22.08 41.30
N VAL A 287 -2.59 -23.31 41.47
CA VAL A 287 -1.40 -23.57 42.30
C VAL A 287 -0.17 -22.93 41.65
N ASP A 288 0.02 -23.11 40.34
CA ASP A 288 1.15 -22.51 39.60
C ASP A 288 1.13 -20.98 39.67
N VAL A 289 -0.05 -20.35 39.57
CA VAL A 289 -0.22 -18.90 39.80
C VAL A 289 0.06 -18.53 41.26
N ALA A 290 -0.43 -19.29 42.24
CA ALA A 290 -0.15 -19.03 43.66
C ALA A 290 1.35 -19.13 44.00
N VAL A 291 2.09 -20.03 43.35
CA VAL A 291 3.54 -20.14 43.47
C VAL A 291 4.23 -18.96 42.78
N ARG A 292 3.90 -18.70 41.51
CA ARG A 292 4.47 -17.61 40.69
C ARG A 292 4.32 -16.25 41.38
N ASP A 293 3.10 -15.88 41.75
CA ASP A 293 2.77 -14.58 42.34
C ASP A 293 3.56 -14.28 43.62
N ASN A 294 3.77 -15.30 44.47
CA ASN A 294 4.47 -15.13 45.75
C ASN A 294 6.00 -15.19 45.57
N ALA A 295 6.51 -16.05 44.68
CA ALA A 295 7.91 -16.06 44.30
C ALA A 295 8.33 -14.73 43.64
N GLN A 296 7.48 -14.13 42.80
CA GLN A 296 7.70 -12.80 42.24
C GLN A 296 7.73 -11.69 43.32
N ARG A 297 6.83 -11.70 44.31
CA ARG A 297 6.88 -10.70 45.43
C ARG A 297 8.17 -10.82 46.24
N LEU A 298 8.58 -12.03 46.59
CA LEU A 298 9.83 -12.28 47.32
C LEU A 298 11.06 -11.88 46.50
N TYR A 299 11.12 -12.23 45.22
CA TYR A 299 12.23 -11.83 44.35
C TYR A 299 12.25 -10.31 44.12
N ALA A 300 11.10 -9.65 43.97
CA ALA A 300 11.00 -8.19 43.90
C ALA A 300 11.44 -7.51 45.21
N SER A 301 11.16 -8.10 46.37
CA SER A 301 11.68 -7.65 47.66
C SER A 301 13.21 -7.72 47.70
N LYS A 302 13.80 -8.85 47.24
CA LYS A 302 15.25 -9.03 47.15
C LYS A 302 15.89 -8.05 46.15
N LEU A 303 15.28 -7.83 44.97
CA LEU A 303 15.76 -6.87 43.96
C LEU A 303 15.83 -5.42 44.48
N LYS A 304 14.93 -5.00 45.38
CA LYS A 304 15.02 -3.66 46.03
C LYS A 304 16.29 -3.45 46.86
N SER A 305 17.00 -4.51 47.23
CA SER A 305 18.32 -4.41 47.90
C SER A 305 19.50 -4.28 46.92
N VAL A 306 19.25 -4.42 45.61
CA VAL A 306 20.24 -4.31 44.53
C VAL A 306 20.28 -2.87 44.06
N GLY A 307 21.37 -2.17 44.38
CA GLY A 307 21.60 -0.78 44.00
C GLY A 307 22.18 -0.62 42.60
N ARG A 308 22.80 0.54 42.36
CA ARG A 308 23.52 0.86 41.13
C ARG A 308 24.90 0.18 41.09
N ASP A 309 25.53 0.02 42.24
CA ASP A 309 26.79 -0.70 42.42
C ASP A 309 26.54 -2.21 42.58
N ILE A 310 26.36 -2.88 41.45
CA ILE A 310 26.08 -4.33 41.39
C ILE A 310 27.37 -5.13 41.51
N ASP A 311 27.46 -5.97 42.54
CA ASP A 311 28.59 -6.87 42.79
C ASP A 311 28.29 -8.33 42.38
N VAL A 312 29.35 -9.07 42.03
CA VAL A 312 29.35 -10.50 41.71
C VAL A 312 28.67 -11.33 42.81
N ASN A 313 28.94 -11.04 44.09
CA ASN A 313 28.34 -11.78 45.20
C ASN A 313 26.84 -11.50 45.33
N GLN A 314 26.39 -10.27 45.02
CA GLN A 314 24.96 -9.94 44.98
C GLN A 314 24.25 -10.76 43.90
N LEU A 315 24.81 -10.82 42.69
CA LEU A 315 24.26 -11.57 41.55
C LEU A 315 24.16 -13.07 41.79
N ILE A 316 25.13 -13.65 42.50
CA ILE A 316 25.07 -15.05 42.95
C ILE A 316 23.96 -15.22 44.01
N SER A 317 23.87 -14.32 45.00
CA SER A 317 22.81 -14.39 46.03
C SER A 317 21.39 -14.20 45.47
N LEU A 318 21.24 -13.49 44.33
CA LEU A 318 19.99 -13.41 43.58
C LEU A 318 19.65 -14.73 42.91
N ARG A 319 20.64 -15.43 42.30
CA ARG A 319 20.43 -16.75 41.69
C ARG A 319 20.05 -17.79 42.73
N GLU A 320 20.70 -17.78 43.89
CA GLU A 320 20.38 -18.64 45.04
C GLU A 320 18.96 -18.38 45.56
N ALA A 321 18.59 -17.10 45.76
CA ALA A 321 17.23 -16.73 46.18
C ALA A 321 16.16 -17.11 45.14
N GLN A 322 16.44 -16.91 43.84
CA GLN A 322 15.54 -17.30 42.75
C GLN A 322 15.23 -18.80 42.78
N LEU A 323 16.26 -19.63 42.93
CA LEU A 323 16.13 -21.09 43.01
C LEU A 323 15.38 -21.52 44.28
N ALA A 324 15.67 -20.90 45.43
CA ALA A 324 14.95 -21.15 46.68
C ALA A 324 13.44 -20.81 46.59
N TYR A 325 13.09 -19.73 45.89
CA TYR A 325 11.70 -19.32 45.66
C TYR A 325 11.00 -20.08 44.50
N ARG A 326 11.72 -20.96 43.79
CA ARG A 326 11.24 -21.66 42.58
C ARG A 326 10.71 -20.73 41.48
N LEU A 327 11.27 -19.53 41.34
CA LEU A 327 10.93 -18.61 40.24
C LEU A 327 11.60 -19.08 38.93
N SER A 328 10.87 -19.11 37.82
CA SER A 328 11.43 -19.51 36.52
C SER A 328 12.44 -18.50 35.97
N ASP A 329 13.44 -19.00 35.24
CA ASP A 329 14.53 -18.18 34.66
C ASP A 329 14.01 -17.08 33.73
N GLU A 330 12.90 -17.32 33.03
CA GLU A 330 12.21 -16.35 32.18
C GLU A 330 11.69 -15.15 32.99
N LEU A 331 10.98 -15.41 34.08
CA LEU A 331 10.40 -14.36 34.93
C LEU A 331 11.47 -13.64 35.75
N ALA A 332 12.50 -14.35 36.19
CA ALA A 332 13.67 -13.77 36.83
C ALA A 332 14.44 -12.83 35.87
N HIS A 333 14.57 -13.23 34.60
CA HIS A 333 15.16 -12.41 33.53
C HIS A 333 14.37 -11.11 33.32
N GLU A 334 13.05 -11.20 33.14
CA GLU A 334 12.20 -10.02 32.94
C GLU A 334 12.25 -9.08 34.13
N MET A 335 12.16 -9.59 35.36
CA MET A 335 12.18 -8.77 36.58
C MET A 335 13.53 -8.08 36.82
N LEU A 336 14.66 -8.77 36.62
CA LEU A 336 15.99 -8.16 36.78
C LEU A 336 16.22 -7.07 35.72
N LYS A 337 15.77 -7.31 34.49
CA LYS A 337 15.82 -6.34 33.38
C LYS A 337 14.92 -5.13 33.64
N GLU A 338 13.73 -5.32 34.19
CA GLU A 338 12.82 -4.24 34.57
C GLU A 338 13.40 -3.39 35.73
N HIS A 339 14.04 -4.03 36.71
CA HIS A 339 14.73 -3.34 37.81
C HIS A 339 15.93 -2.50 37.31
N ALA A 340 16.78 -3.08 36.45
CA ALA A 340 17.89 -2.37 35.82
C ALA A 340 17.41 -1.19 34.94
N ARG A 341 16.24 -1.32 34.28
CA ARG A 341 15.61 -0.19 33.57
C ARG A 341 15.21 0.92 34.54
N LYS A 342 14.50 0.60 35.63
CA LYS A 342 14.03 1.59 36.61
C LYS A 342 15.16 2.40 37.23
N LEU A 343 16.29 1.76 37.56
CA LEU A 343 17.49 2.45 38.07
C LEU A 343 18.05 3.48 37.07
N VAL A 344 17.92 3.23 35.76
CA VAL A 344 18.29 4.19 34.71
C VAL A 344 17.20 5.26 34.51
N GLU A 345 15.92 4.89 34.59
CA GLU A 345 14.78 5.82 34.51
C GLU A 345 14.80 6.86 35.65
N GLU A 346 15.27 6.49 36.85
CA GLU A 346 15.54 7.43 37.95
C GLU A 346 16.62 8.47 37.58
N ILE A 347 17.77 8.02 37.04
CA ILE A 347 18.89 8.90 36.69
C ILE A 347 18.47 9.86 35.56
N ILE A 348 17.74 9.33 34.57
CA ILE A 348 17.17 10.13 33.47
C ILE A 348 16.12 11.09 34.00
N SER A 349 15.29 10.71 34.98
CA SER A 349 14.36 11.63 35.64
C SER A 349 15.09 12.81 36.30
N THR A 350 16.23 12.55 36.95
CA THR A 350 17.08 13.64 37.48
C THR A 350 17.71 14.49 36.37
N ALA A 351 18.22 13.87 35.30
CA ALA A 351 18.82 14.59 34.16
C ALA A 351 17.80 15.48 33.42
N VAL A 352 16.58 14.99 33.17
CA VAL A 352 15.46 15.76 32.61
C VAL A 352 15.04 16.88 33.57
N GLY A 353 15.02 16.62 34.88
CA GLY A 353 14.74 17.63 35.90
C GLY A 353 15.74 18.78 35.89
N ILE A 354 17.05 18.47 35.78
CA ILE A 354 18.12 19.46 35.63
C ILE A 354 17.95 20.22 34.31
N LEU A 355 17.79 19.52 33.18
CA LEU A 355 17.66 20.13 31.85
C LEU A 355 16.46 21.07 31.72
N LYS A 356 15.32 20.73 32.37
CA LYS A 356 14.10 21.57 32.40
C LYS A 356 14.13 22.67 33.47
N SER A 357 15.10 22.65 34.39
CA SER A 357 15.23 23.70 35.41
C SER A 357 15.61 25.03 34.75
N ARG A 358 14.81 26.07 35.01
CA ARG A 358 14.85 27.35 34.28
C ARG A 358 15.96 28.31 34.78
N THR A 359 16.98 27.77 35.43
CA THR A 359 18.15 28.50 35.91
C THR A 359 18.94 29.07 34.73
N ARG A 360 19.30 30.36 34.79
CA ARG A 360 20.02 31.04 33.68
C ARG A 360 21.44 30.51 33.44
N ALA A 361 21.95 29.68 34.35
CA ALA A 361 23.20 28.93 34.22
C ALA A 361 22.94 27.45 34.58
N THR A 362 22.01 26.80 33.87
CA THR A 362 21.91 25.33 33.89
C THR A 362 23.17 24.77 33.23
N GLU A 363 24.15 24.42 34.06
CA GLU A 363 25.44 23.85 33.66
C GLU A 363 25.20 22.54 32.86
N PRO A 364 25.53 22.50 31.55
CA PRO A 364 25.27 21.32 30.74
C PRO A 364 26.09 20.12 31.20
N THR A 365 27.27 20.37 31.78
CA THR A 365 28.14 19.39 32.43
C THR A 365 27.38 18.51 33.43
N ARG A 366 26.50 19.08 34.27
CA ARG A 366 25.73 18.29 35.26
C ARG A 366 24.71 17.35 34.61
N VAL A 367 24.17 17.70 33.45
CA VAL A 367 23.28 16.81 32.67
C VAL A 367 24.10 15.66 32.07
N ILE A 368 25.33 15.96 31.62
CA ILE A 368 26.26 14.99 31.05
C ILE A 368 26.80 14.04 32.13
N GLU A 369 27.14 14.54 33.33
CA GLU A 369 27.53 13.74 34.50
C GLU A 369 26.47 12.69 34.87
N GLU A 370 25.17 12.99 34.80
CA GLU A 370 24.12 11.99 35.01
C GLU A 370 24.02 10.99 33.83
N LEU A 371 24.25 11.43 32.59
CA LEU A 371 24.27 10.53 31.42
C LEU A 371 25.48 9.60 31.40
N ASP A 372 26.64 10.07 31.87
CA ASP A 372 27.85 9.25 32.01
C ASP A 372 27.72 8.23 33.14
N LYS A 373 26.89 8.49 34.18
CA LYS A 373 26.47 7.47 35.16
C LYS A 373 25.57 6.39 34.55
N VAL A 374 24.67 6.76 33.62
CA VAL A 374 23.88 5.77 32.86
C VAL A 374 24.79 4.90 31.99
N LEU A 375 25.78 5.52 31.33
CA LEU A 375 26.76 4.82 30.51
C LEU A 375 27.68 3.90 31.33
N SER A 376 28.21 4.36 32.47
CA SER A 376 29.08 3.53 33.32
C SER A 376 28.31 2.33 33.89
N TYR A 377 27.07 2.52 34.37
CA TYR A 377 26.19 1.43 34.81
C TYR A 377 25.89 0.42 33.69
N ASN A 378 25.59 0.89 32.48
CA ASN A 378 25.38 0.01 31.33
C ASN A 378 26.65 -0.76 30.93
N ASN A 379 27.83 -0.14 31.01
CA ASN A 379 29.11 -0.80 30.74
C ASN A 379 29.48 -1.83 31.83
N LEU A 380 29.14 -1.58 33.10
CA LEU A 380 29.25 -2.57 34.18
C LEU A 380 28.34 -3.78 33.93
N LEU A 381 27.10 -3.58 33.50
CA LEU A 381 26.20 -4.69 33.15
C LEU A 381 26.71 -5.50 31.94
N ILE A 382 27.36 -4.85 30.96
CA ILE A 382 27.99 -5.53 29.82
C ILE A 382 29.23 -6.32 30.27
N SER A 383 30.08 -5.79 31.17
CA SER A 383 31.25 -6.53 31.66
C SER A 383 30.85 -7.72 32.54
N LEU A 384 29.84 -7.56 33.41
CA LEU A 384 29.27 -8.64 34.23
C LEU A 384 28.65 -9.75 33.37
N LYS A 385 27.97 -9.41 32.26
CA LYS A 385 27.45 -10.40 31.30
C LYS A 385 28.58 -11.24 30.66
N ASN A 386 29.75 -10.65 30.47
CA ASN A 386 30.91 -11.29 29.83
C ASN A 386 31.88 -11.94 30.86
N HIS A 387 31.51 -11.97 32.14
CA HIS A 387 32.36 -12.51 33.22
C HIS A 387 32.43 -14.06 33.21
N ALA A 388 33.51 -14.63 33.74
CA ALA A 388 33.71 -16.09 33.77
C ALA A 388 32.60 -16.84 34.55
N ASP A 389 32.16 -16.27 35.68
CA ASP A 389 31.05 -16.81 36.50
C ASP A 389 29.63 -16.51 35.94
N ALA A 390 29.47 -15.98 34.73
CA ALA A 390 28.16 -15.55 34.21
C ALA A 390 27.08 -16.67 34.21
N SER A 391 27.47 -17.94 34.17
CA SER A 391 26.57 -19.10 34.33
C SER A 391 25.97 -19.28 35.73
N ARG A 392 26.56 -18.65 36.76
CA ARG A 392 26.15 -18.68 38.16
C ARG A 392 25.33 -17.46 38.58
N PHE A 393 25.18 -16.47 37.70
CA PHE A 393 24.48 -15.23 38.00
C PHE A 393 22.97 -15.37 37.78
N ALA A 394 22.19 -14.44 38.34
CA ALA A 394 20.77 -14.32 38.02
C ALA A 394 20.57 -14.02 36.52
N PRO A 395 19.64 -14.71 35.84
CA PRO A 395 19.32 -14.41 34.45
C PRO A 395 18.71 -13.00 34.36
N GLY A 396 18.99 -12.28 33.25
CA GLY A 396 18.52 -10.90 33.02
C GLY A 396 19.63 -9.87 32.81
N ILE A 397 20.88 -10.20 33.14
CA ILE A 397 22.03 -9.29 32.96
C ILE A 397 22.30 -9.02 31.47
N GLY A 398 22.40 -7.74 31.12
CA GLY A 398 22.70 -7.27 29.77
C GLY A 398 22.57 -5.76 29.64
N PRO A 399 22.75 -5.22 28.43
CA PRO A 399 22.60 -3.79 28.17
C PRO A 399 21.16 -3.32 28.46
N VAL A 400 21.03 -2.16 29.09
CA VAL A 400 19.73 -1.58 29.46
C VAL A 400 19.07 -0.97 28.24
N SER A 401 17.73 -1.03 28.16
CA SER A 401 16.95 -0.27 27.18
C SER A 401 15.63 0.19 27.77
N LEU A 402 15.27 1.45 27.50
CA LEU A 402 14.07 2.13 28.01
C LEU A 402 12.79 1.73 27.27
N VAL A 403 12.91 1.03 26.14
CA VAL A 403 11.77 0.52 25.36
C VAL A 403 10.94 -0.43 26.22
N GLY A 404 9.61 -0.26 26.23
CA GLY A 404 8.69 -0.90 27.18
C GLY A 404 8.80 -0.39 28.62
N GLY A 405 9.25 0.86 28.80
CA GLY A 405 9.42 1.54 30.10
C GLY A 405 8.59 2.83 30.23
N GLU A 406 8.89 3.63 31.26
CA GLU A 406 8.20 4.89 31.53
C GLU A 406 8.40 5.94 30.43
N TYR A 407 9.54 5.89 29.72
CA TYR A 407 9.93 6.86 28.69
C TYR A 407 9.50 6.50 27.26
N ASP A 408 8.87 5.34 27.05
CA ASP A 408 8.52 4.79 25.73
C ASP A 408 7.37 5.53 25.02
N GLY A 409 6.65 6.40 25.74
CA GLY A 409 5.57 7.22 25.18
C GLY A 409 6.04 8.58 24.67
N ASP A 410 5.54 8.99 23.49
CA ASP A 410 5.91 10.19 22.71
C ASP A 410 6.43 11.39 23.53
N ARG A 411 5.65 11.86 24.50
CA ARG A 411 5.93 13.06 25.31
C ARG A 411 7.21 12.96 26.16
N LYS A 412 7.66 11.75 26.47
CA LYS A 412 8.89 11.47 27.23
C LYS A 412 10.02 11.00 26.31
N MET A 413 9.69 10.42 25.16
CA MET A 413 10.64 10.21 24.07
C MET A 413 11.23 11.56 23.59
N ASP A 414 10.43 12.64 23.55
CA ASP A 414 10.94 13.99 23.29
C ASP A 414 11.96 14.48 24.34
N ASP A 415 11.82 14.08 25.61
CA ASP A 415 12.80 14.40 26.67
C ASP A 415 14.12 13.63 26.47
N LEU A 416 14.05 12.36 26.03
CA LEU A 416 15.24 11.59 25.62
C LEU A 416 15.93 12.23 24.41
N LYS A 417 15.15 12.71 23.43
CA LYS A 417 15.68 13.44 22.26
C LYS A 417 16.36 14.75 22.66
N LEU A 418 15.84 15.46 23.66
CA LEU A 418 16.47 16.66 24.23
C LEU A 418 17.76 16.34 25.02
N LEU A 419 17.79 15.27 25.81
CA LEU A 419 19.00 14.80 26.49
C LEU A 419 20.08 14.35 25.50
N TYR A 420 19.71 13.57 24.48
CA TYR A 420 20.60 13.14 23.41
C TYR A 420 21.20 14.36 22.66
N ARG A 421 20.34 15.32 22.31
CA ARG A 421 20.76 16.61 21.72
C ARG A 421 21.74 17.38 22.61
N ALA A 422 21.54 17.39 23.93
CA ALA A 422 22.47 18.04 24.86
C ALA A 422 23.84 17.34 24.87
N TYR A 423 23.88 16.01 24.93
CA TYR A 423 25.12 15.23 24.88
C TYR A 423 25.88 15.43 23.57
N VAL A 424 25.20 15.42 22.41
CA VAL A 424 25.81 15.75 21.10
C VAL A 424 26.37 17.18 21.07
N THR A 425 25.73 18.12 21.78
CA THR A 425 26.19 19.51 21.82
C THR A 425 27.50 19.65 22.62
N ASP A 426 27.71 18.85 23.66
CA ASP A 426 29.01 18.80 24.36
C ASP A 426 30.05 17.90 23.67
N SER A 427 29.66 16.83 22.98
CA SER A 427 30.61 16.03 22.20
C SER A 427 31.25 16.79 21.03
N LEU A 428 30.90 18.07 20.85
CA LEU A 428 31.43 19.00 19.88
C LEU A 428 31.92 20.32 20.53
N SER A 429 31.88 20.44 21.86
CA SER A 429 32.28 21.65 22.61
C SER A 429 33.79 21.86 22.63
N SER A 430 34.57 20.77 22.69
CA SER A 430 36.04 20.76 22.78
C SER A 430 36.74 21.26 21.51
N GLY A 431 36.08 21.11 20.36
CA GLY A 431 36.68 21.31 19.05
C GLY A 431 36.42 20.14 18.10
N ARG A 432 36.36 18.91 18.60
CA ARG A 432 36.36 17.70 17.76
C ARG A 432 35.41 16.66 18.31
N MET A 433 34.87 15.78 17.45
CA MET A 433 34.12 14.63 17.92
C MET A 433 35.09 13.52 18.33
N GLU A 434 35.29 13.37 19.64
CA GLU A 434 36.15 12.33 20.23
C GLU A 434 35.55 10.93 20.02
N GLU A 435 36.40 9.93 19.72
CA GLU A 435 35.95 8.55 19.43
C GLU A 435 35.20 7.93 20.62
N ASP A 436 35.66 8.17 21.85
CA ASP A 436 34.98 7.73 23.08
C ASP A 436 33.59 8.36 23.21
N LYS A 437 33.44 9.65 22.87
CA LYS A 437 32.13 10.32 22.88
C LYS A 437 31.23 9.84 21.75
N LEU A 438 31.78 9.43 20.60
CA LEU A 438 31.03 8.77 19.52
C LEU A 438 30.55 7.37 19.93
N ALA A 439 31.38 6.60 20.65
CA ALA A 439 30.99 5.32 21.23
C ALA A 439 29.88 5.50 22.29
N ALA A 440 30.04 6.47 23.18
CA ALA A 440 29.04 6.87 24.17
C ALA A 440 27.70 7.28 23.51
N LEU A 441 27.71 8.08 22.45
CA LEU A 441 26.51 8.44 21.68
C LEU A 441 25.81 7.22 21.06
N ASN A 442 26.58 6.24 20.57
CA ASN A 442 26.01 4.98 20.08
C ASN A 442 25.39 4.15 21.20
N GLN A 443 25.98 4.14 22.39
CA GLN A 443 25.40 3.50 23.58
C GLN A 443 24.14 4.22 24.06
N LEU A 444 24.15 5.55 24.22
CA LEU A 444 22.98 6.35 24.61
C LEU A 444 21.80 6.15 23.65
N ARG A 445 22.04 6.15 22.33
CA ARG A 445 21.00 5.85 21.33
C ARG A 445 20.34 4.50 21.61
N ASN A 446 21.14 3.46 21.86
CA ASN A 446 20.65 2.10 22.09
C ASN A 446 19.89 1.98 23.43
N ILE A 447 20.36 2.65 24.49
CA ILE A 447 19.70 2.70 25.80
C ILE A 447 18.37 3.44 25.69
N PHE A 448 18.34 4.60 25.04
CA PHE A 448 17.14 5.40 24.83
C PHE A 448 16.14 4.79 23.85
N GLY A 449 16.54 3.77 23.08
CA GLY A 449 15.69 3.17 22.04
C GLY A 449 15.51 4.04 20.78
N LEU A 450 16.29 5.12 20.64
CA LEU A 450 16.16 6.07 19.53
C LEU A 450 16.43 5.37 18.19
N GLY A 451 15.45 5.45 17.28
CA GLY A 451 15.60 4.92 15.93
C GLY A 451 16.75 5.59 15.21
N LYS A 452 17.56 4.84 14.44
CA LYS A 452 18.77 5.36 13.79
C LYS A 452 18.52 6.69 13.06
N ARG A 453 17.44 6.80 12.27
CA ARG A 453 17.07 8.03 11.55
C ARG A 453 16.81 9.24 12.46
N GLU A 454 16.31 9.04 13.68
CA GLU A 454 16.07 10.14 14.63
C GLU A 454 17.36 10.59 15.33
N ALA A 455 18.21 9.64 15.69
CA ALA A 455 19.54 9.94 16.19
C ALA A 455 20.38 10.68 15.14
N ASP A 456 20.37 10.17 13.89
CA ASP A 456 21.08 10.75 12.75
C ASP A 456 20.57 12.17 12.43
N THR A 457 19.27 12.47 12.52
CA THR A 457 18.76 13.85 12.30
C THR A 457 19.10 14.80 13.44
N ILE A 458 19.10 14.33 14.70
CA ILE A 458 19.52 15.15 15.85
C ILE A 458 21.02 15.45 15.76
N THR A 459 21.86 14.47 15.42
CA THR A 459 23.30 14.71 15.24
C THR A 459 23.56 15.64 14.08
N LEU A 460 22.90 15.46 12.92
CA LEU A 460 23.03 16.35 11.77
C LEU A 460 22.59 17.80 12.05
N ASP A 461 21.51 18.03 12.80
CA ASP A 461 21.08 19.39 13.15
C ASP A 461 22.07 20.09 14.09
N VAL A 462 22.70 19.36 15.03
CA VAL A 462 23.71 19.92 15.93
C VAL A 462 25.05 20.11 15.21
N THR A 463 25.55 19.11 14.48
CA THR A 463 26.82 19.23 13.72
C THR A 463 26.74 20.31 12.65
N SER A 464 25.63 20.44 11.90
CA SER A 464 25.45 21.54 10.94
C SER A 464 25.50 22.92 11.59
N LYS A 465 24.98 23.05 12.82
CA LYS A 465 25.02 24.31 13.60
C LYS A 465 26.42 24.60 14.16
N VAL A 466 27.19 23.58 14.55
CA VAL A 466 28.60 23.73 14.94
C VAL A 466 29.47 24.05 13.71
N TYR A 467 29.26 23.35 12.59
CA TYR A 467 29.95 23.57 11.32
C TYR A 467 29.77 25.01 10.82
N ARG A 468 28.52 25.50 10.73
CA ARG A 468 28.24 26.89 10.36
C ARG A 468 28.89 27.90 11.30
N LYS A 469 28.96 27.63 12.61
CA LYS A 469 29.67 28.49 13.58
C LYS A 469 31.18 28.49 13.36
N ARG A 470 31.81 27.33 13.19
CA ARG A 470 33.24 27.19 12.90
C ARG A 470 33.62 27.87 11.61
N LEU A 471 32.84 27.66 10.55
CA LEU A 471 33.04 28.28 9.25
C LEU A 471 32.93 29.81 9.36
N ALA A 472 31.92 30.34 10.05
CA ALA A 472 31.81 31.77 10.32
C ALA A 472 32.99 32.32 11.15
N GLN A 473 33.49 31.56 12.13
CA GLN A 473 34.69 31.91 12.90
C GLN A 473 35.94 31.96 12.01
N ALA A 474 36.21 30.91 11.23
CA ALA A 474 37.35 30.80 10.31
C ALA A 474 37.36 31.85 9.18
N VAL A 475 36.17 32.29 8.75
CA VAL A 475 35.97 33.42 7.83
C VAL A 475 36.26 34.76 8.53
N THR A 476 35.92 34.90 9.81
CA THR A 476 36.10 36.15 10.59
C THR A 476 37.53 36.32 11.11
N SER A 477 38.22 35.23 11.44
CA SER A 477 39.62 35.22 11.87
C SER A 477 40.62 35.34 10.71
N GLY A 478 40.19 35.06 9.47
CA GLY A 478 41.06 34.99 8.30
C GLY A 478 41.83 33.67 8.16
N GLU A 479 41.66 32.71 9.09
CA GLU A 479 42.35 31.42 9.08
C GLU A 479 42.07 30.62 7.80
N LEU A 480 40.82 30.67 7.29
CA LEU A 480 40.43 30.04 6.02
C LEU A 480 41.08 30.69 4.78
N GLU A 481 41.53 31.94 4.89
CA GLU A 481 42.21 32.63 3.79
C GLU A 481 43.73 32.45 3.81
N ALA A 482 44.30 32.34 5.01
CA ALA A 482 45.73 32.12 5.24
C ALA A 482 46.18 30.66 4.98
N PHE A 483 45.25 29.70 4.97
CA PHE A 483 45.56 28.29 4.75
C PHE A 483 45.89 27.98 3.27
N GLU A 484 46.97 27.23 3.03
CA GLU A 484 47.51 26.96 1.68
C GLU A 484 46.48 26.32 0.73
N SER A 485 45.59 25.47 1.25
CA SER A 485 44.50 24.85 0.49
C SER A 485 43.18 24.95 1.26
N LYS A 486 42.28 25.82 0.76
CA LYS A 486 40.92 26.00 1.29
C LYS A 486 40.11 24.70 1.29
N ALA A 487 40.27 23.88 0.25
CA ALA A 487 39.64 22.57 0.17
C ALA A 487 40.14 21.62 1.27
N ALA A 488 41.45 21.62 1.56
CA ALA A 488 42.02 20.82 2.64
C ALA A 488 41.56 21.31 4.02
N TYR A 489 41.47 22.63 4.26
CA TYR A 489 40.92 23.17 5.50
C TYR A 489 39.46 22.75 5.71
N LEU A 490 38.63 22.84 4.66
CA LEU A 490 37.21 22.45 4.72
C LEU A 490 37.05 20.93 4.90
N GLN A 491 37.91 20.11 4.30
CA GLN A 491 37.95 18.67 4.53
C GLN A 491 38.34 18.35 5.99
N ASN A 492 39.43 18.94 6.49
CA ASN A 492 39.86 18.78 7.89
C ASN A 492 38.74 19.18 8.87
N LEU A 493 38.01 20.27 8.59
CA LEU A 493 36.87 20.70 9.40
C LEU A 493 35.68 19.71 9.34
N CYS A 494 35.48 19.03 8.22
CA CYS A 494 34.52 17.92 8.13
C CYS A 494 34.98 16.69 8.91
N GLU A 495 36.26 16.32 8.82
CA GLU A 495 36.84 15.17 9.53
C GLU A 495 36.83 15.38 11.06
N GLU A 496 37.25 16.56 11.54
CA GLU A 496 37.20 16.93 12.97
C GLU A 496 35.79 16.87 13.58
N LEU A 497 34.76 17.16 12.79
CA LEU A 497 33.36 17.18 13.23
C LEU A 497 32.60 15.90 12.85
N ILE A 498 33.26 14.94 12.21
CA ILE A 498 32.68 13.72 11.60
C ILE A 498 31.40 14.08 10.81
N PHE A 499 31.56 15.08 9.93
CA PHE A 499 30.48 15.69 9.15
C PHE A 499 30.55 15.27 7.67
N ASP A 500 29.37 15.16 7.06
CA ASP A 500 29.22 14.70 5.68
C ASP A 500 29.68 15.79 4.67
N PRO A 501 30.70 15.55 3.83
CA PRO A 501 31.20 16.53 2.90
C PRO A 501 30.17 16.93 1.82
N GLN A 502 29.18 16.08 1.52
CA GLN A 502 28.09 16.45 0.60
C GLN A 502 27.19 17.51 1.24
N LYS A 503 26.86 17.36 2.53
CA LYS A 503 26.08 18.35 3.29
C LYS A 503 26.88 19.62 3.60
N ALA A 504 28.19 19.53 3.72
CA ALA A 504 29.07 20.71 3.76
C ALA A 504 28.94 21.54 2.46
N LEU A 505 28.96 20.88 1.29
CA LEU A 505 28.74 21.55 0.00
C LEU A 505 27.32 22.12 -0.12
N GLU A 506 26.28 21.46 0.39
CA GLU A 506 24.93 22.05 0.46
C GLU A 506 24.91 23.34 1.30
N ILE A 507 25.55 23.34 2.48
CA ILE A 507 25.68 24.52 3.33
C ILE A 507 26.48 25.63 2.63
N HIS A 508 27.53 25.30 1.87
CA HIS A 508 28.29 26.29 1.09
C HIS A 508 27.44 26.94 -0.01
N GLN A 509 26.63 26.15 -0.71
CA GLN A 509 25.70 26.64 -1.72
C GLN A 509 24.59 27.51 -1.12
N GLU A 510 24.10 27.14 0.06
CA GLU A 510 23.10 27.92 0.82
C GLU A 510 23.69 29.27 1.26
N ILE A 511 24.91 29.29 1.82
CA ILE A 511 25.61 30.52 2.20
C ILE A 511 25.87 31.40 0.97
N TYR A 512 26.27 30.81 -0.17
CA TYR A 512 26.41 31.55 -1.43
C TYR A 512 25.08 32.15 -1.90
N ARG A 513 23.99 31.37 -1.93
CA ARG A 513 22.65 31.84 -2.32
C ARG A 513 22.11 32.91 -1.37
N GLN A 514 22.33 32.80 -0.05
CA GLN A 514 21.97 33.82 0.92
C GLN A 514 22.77 35.11 0.73
N LYS A 515 24.10 35.02 0.50
CA LYS A 515 24.92 36.19 0.17
C LYS A 515 24.44 36.87 -1.11
N LEU A 516 24.16 36.10 -2.17
CA LEU A 516 23.65 36.63 -3.43
C LEU A 516 22.28 37.33 -3.23
N GLN A 517 21.33 36.69 -2.55
CA GLN A 517 20.02 37.29 -2.25
C GLN A 517 20.11 38.61 -1.48
N LEU A 518 21.11 38.75 -0.59
CA LEU A 518 21.35 39.99 0.18
C LEU A 518 22.01 41.11 -0.64
N LEU A 519 22.69 40.79 -1.73
CA LEU A 519 23.35 41.79 -2.60
C LEU A 519 22.44 42.24 -3.75
N VAL A 520 21.53 41.38 -4.21
CA VAL A 520 20.61 41.67 -5.33
C VAL A 520 19.29 42.32 -4.84
N THR A 521 19.18 42.72 -3.57
CA THR A 521 18.00 43.45 -3.05
C THR A 521 17.74 44.75 -3.78
N ASP A 522 18.81 45.40 -4.23
CA ASP A 522 18.79 46.76 -4.76
C ASP A 522 18.64 46.77 -6.31
N GLY A 523 18.56 45.58 -6.91
CA GLY A 523 18.33 45.37 -8.35
C GLY A 523 19.57 45.44 -9.24
N GLU A 524 20.76 45.62 -8.67
CA GLU A 524 22.05 45.70 -9.37
C GLU A 524 23.14 44.94 -8.60
N LEU A 525 24.19 44.51 -9.30
CA LEU A 525 25.41 43.93 -8.76
C LEU A 525 26.62 44.78 -9.17
N SER A 526 27.27 45.42 -8.20
CA SER A 526 28.50 46.20 -8.46
C SER A 526 29.71 45.30 -8.70
N ASP A 527 30.80 45.87 -9.19
CA ASP A 527 32.08 45.17 -9.31
C ASP A 527 32.72 44.86 -7.94
N GLU A 528 32.26 45.47 -6.85
CA GLU A 528 32.69 45.14 -5.49
C GLU A 528 31.91 43.93 -4.95
N ASP A 529 30.60 43.87 -5.24
CA ASP A 529 29.73 42.73 -4.92
C ASP A 529 30.17 41.46 -5.63
N MET A 530 30.50 41.58 -6.93
CA MET A 530 31.05 40.46 -7.70
C MET A 530 32.37 39.95 -7.13
N LYS A 531 33.31 40.84 -6.77
CA LYS A 531 34.58 40.44 -6.11
C LYS A 531 34.33 39.80 -4.74
N ALA A 532 33.32 40.26 -3.98
CA ALA A 532 32.94 39.65 -2.71
C ALA A 532 32.32 38.24 -2.90
N LEU A 533 31.54 38.04 -3.96
CA LEU A 533 30.98 36.74 -4.34
C LEU A 533 32.04 35.78 -4.89
N GLU A 534 32.98 36.24 -5.71
CA GLU A 534 34.14 35.46 -6.19
C GLU A 534 35.03 35.03 -5.03
N ARG A 535 35.35 35.96 -4.11
CA ARG A 535 36.09 35.65 -2.87
C ARG A 535 35.39 34.56 -2.07
N LEU A 536 34.07 34.69 -1.85
CA LEU A 536 33.29 33.68 -1.13
C LEU A 536 33.22 32.34 -1.88
N GLN A 537 33.09 32.34 -3.21
CA GLN A 537 33.14 31.12 -4.02
C GLN A 537 34.48 30.38 -3.84
N VAL A 538 35.60 31.10 -3.89
CA VAL A 538 36.94 30.54 -3.75
C VAL A 538 37.19 30.03 -2.32
N MET A 539 36.73 30.77 -1.30
CA MET A 539 36.83 30.36 0.11
C MET A 539 36.03 29.09 0.42
N LEU A 540 34.80 28.97 -0.11
CA LEU A 540 33.91 27.83 0.13
C LEU A 540 34.02 26.70 -0.92
N CYS A 541 34.94 26.86 -1.88
CA CYS A 541 35.19 25.93 -2.99
C CYS A 541 33.94 25.55 -3.81
N VAL A 542 33.02 26.48 -4.04
CA VAL A 542 31.75 26.21 -4.73
C VAL A 542 31.96 26.09 -6.26
N PRO A 543 31.48 25.01 -6.92
CA PRO A 543 31.65 24.83 -8.37
C PRO A 543 31.03 25.95 -9.21
N LYS A 544 31.68 26.32 -10.32
CA LYS A 544 31.21 27.39 -11.22
C LYS A 544 29.80 27.16 -11.75
N GLN A 545 29.50 25.95 -12.22
CA GLN A 545 28.16 25.55 -12.68
C GLN A 545 27.06 25.79 -11.62
N THR A 546 27.39 25.60 -10.33
CA THR A 546 26.45 25.80 -9.23
C THR A 546 26.25 27.28 -8.89
N VAL A 547 27.29 28.10 -9.07
CA VAL A 547 27.21 29.56 -8.99
C VAL A 547 26.41 30.12 -10.17
N GLU A 548 26.70 29.69 -11.40
CA GLU A 548 25.98 30.08 -12.61
C GLU A 548 24.48 29.74 -12.51
N ALA A 549 24.14 28.54 -12.02
CA ALA A 549 22.75 28.15 -11.74
C ALA A 549 22.12 29.02 -10.65
N ALA A 550 22.82 29.33 -9.55
CA ALA A 550 22.31 30.19 -8.48
C ALA A 550 22.04 31.63 -8.95
N HIS A 551 22.87 32.18 -9.84
CA HIS A 551 22.62 33.47 -10.50
C HIS A 551 21.44 33.39 -11.46
N ALA A 552 21.37 32.37 -12.31
CA ALA A 552 20.24 32.16 -13.22
C ALA A 552 18.91 32.00 -12.48
N ASP A 553 18.89 31.32 -11.33
CA ASP A 553 17.72 31.23 -10.44
C ASP A 553 17.34 32.61 -9.86
N ILE A 554 18.26 33.22 -9.10
CA ILE A 554 17.96 34.37 -8.23
C ILE A 554 17.82 35.64 -9.07
N CYS A 555 18.87 36.02 -9.80
CA CYS A 555 18.87 37.20 -10.66
C CYS A 555 17.86 37.04 -11.80
N GLY A 556 17.74 35.82 -12.37
CA GLY A 556 16.75 35.53 -13.41
C GLY A 556 15.30 35.66 -12.93
N SER A 557 14.99 35.28 -11.68
CA SER A 557 13.64 35.47 -11.11
C SER A 557 13.27 36.94 -10.89
N LEU A 558 14.26 37.82 -10.71
CA LEU A 558 14.06 39.26 -10.59
C LEU A 558 13.92 39.92 -11.96
N PHE A 559 14.76 39.52 -12.92
CA PHE A 559 14.61 39.90 -14.31
C PHE A 559 13.24 39.48 -14.89
N GLU A 560 12.76 38.27 -14.57
CA GLU A 560 11.43 37.81 -15.01
C GLU A 560 10.28 38.68 -14.46
N LYS A 561 10.43 39.33 -13.29
CA LYS A 561 9.44 40.31 -12.78
C LYS A 561 9.44 41.57 -13.63
N VAL A 562 10.61 42.19 -13.84
CA VAL A 562 10.75 43.41 -14.67
C VAL A 562 10.24 43.17 -16.09
N VAL A 563 10.54 42.01 -16.68
CA VAL A 563 10.00 41.60 -17.99
C VAL A 563 8.48 41.44 -17.96
N LYS A 564 7.90 40.81 -16.93
CA LYS A 564 6.43 40.68 -16.79
C LYS A 564 5.74 42.03 -16.61
N GLU A 565 6.35 42.95 -15.87
CA GLU A 565 5.83 44.30 -15.64
C GLU A 565 5.86 45.13 -16.93
N ALA A 566 7.00 45.17 -17.64
CA ALA A 566 7.11 45.84 -18.94
C ALA A 566 6.18 45.24 -20.02
N ILE A 567 5.90 43.93 -19.95
CA ILE A 567 4.89 43.26 -20.79
C ILE A 567 3.45 43.64 -20.40
N ALA A 568 3.17 43.81 -19.09
CA ALA A 568 1.85 44.16 -18.59
C ALA A 568 1.42 45.59 -18.97
N CYS A 569 2.38 46.49 -19.18
CA CYS A 569 2.16 47.83 -19.74
C CYS A 569 1.59 47.82 -21.18
N GLY A 570 1.70 46.69 -21.90
CA GLY A 570 1.08 46.52 -23.23
C GLY A 570 1.76 47.29 -24.35
N ILE A 571 1.03 47.53 -25.44
CA ILE A 571 1.57 48.12 -26.68
C ILE A 571 1.88 49.62 -26.50
N ASP A 572 1.04 50.33 -25.74
CA ASP A 572 1.10 51.79 -25.58
C ASP A 572 1.94 52.25 -24.38
N GLY A 573 2.47 51.33 -23.57
CA GLY A 573 3.20 51.62 -22.33
C GLY A 573 4.64 51.09 -22.27
N TYR A 574 5.22 50.68 -23.41
CA TYR A 574 6.64 50.30 -23.49
C TYR A 574 7.55 51.54 -23.67
N ASP A 575 7.38 52.49 -22.75
CA ASP A 575 8.00 53.81 -22.72
C ASP A 575 9.50 53.78 -22.38
N THR A 576 10.18 54.92 -22.55
CA THR A 576 11.61 55.08 -22.23
C THR A 576 11.96 54.68 -20.80
N GLU A 577 11.06 54.88 -19.84
CA GLU A 577 11.23 54.44 -18.45
C GLU A 577 11.28 52.91 -18.32
N THR A 578 10.35 52.18 -18.98
CA THR A 578 10.35 50.71 -18.97
C THR A 578 11.53 50.13 -19.73
N LYS A 579 11.95 50.74 -20.85
CA LYS A 579 13.19 50.36 -21.55
C LYS A 579 14.42 50.52 -20.65
N ASN A 580 14.52 51.65 -19.95
CA ASN A 580 15.61 51.89 -19.02
C ASN A 580 15.59 50.89 -17.85
N ALA A 581 14.42 50.54 -17.31
CA ALA A 581 14.28 49.50 -16.29
C ALA A 581 14.69 48.10 -16.80
N VAL A 582 14.29 47.73 -18.02
CA VAL A 582 14.67 46.47 -18.67
C VAL A 582 16.17 46.39 -18.90
N ARG A 583 16.80 47.44 -19.46
CA ARG A 583 18.26 47.52 -19.64
C ARG A 583 18.99 47.47 -18.29
N LYS A 584 18.51 48.25 -17.31
CA LYS A 584 19.06 48.28 -15.95
C LYS A 584 19.04 46.87 -15.33
N ALA A 585 17.94 46.15 -15.46
CA ALA A 585 17.84 44.77 -14.98
C ALA A 585 18.70 43.79 -15.79
N ALA A 586 18.76 43.91 -17.12
CA ALA A 586 19.56 43.01 -17.96
C ALA A 586 21.07 43.12 -17.67
N TYR A 587 21.62 44.34 -17.62
CA TYR A 587 23.05 44.57 -17.40
C TYR A 587 23.42 44.63 -15.92
N GLY A 588 22.62 45.30 -15.09
CA GLY A 588 22.87 45.46 -13.66
C GLY A 588 22.81 44.14 -12.90
N LEU A 589 21.97 43.19 -13.29
CA LEU A 589 21.91 41.84 -12.70
C LEU A 589 22.98 40.87 -13.26
N ARG A 590 23.81 41.33 -14.21
CA ARG A 590 24.92 40.58 -14.83
C ARG A 590 24.53 39.18 -15.36
N LEU A 591 23.29 39.03 -15.83
CA LEU A 591 22.82 37.79 -16.47
C LEU A 591 23.55 37.56 -17.79
N THR A 592 23.83 36.31 -18.14
CA THR A 592 24.33 35.99 -19.49
C THR A 592 23.23 36.30 -20.52
N ARG A 593 23.64 36.78 -21.70
CA ARG A 593 22.73 37.14 -22.80
C ARG A 593 21.74 36.01 -23.14
N GLU A 594 22.21 34.77 -23.06
CA GLU A 594 21.40 33.55 -23.26
C GLU A 594 20.36 33.31 -22.16
N VAL A 595 20.72 33.46 -20.87
CA VAL A 595 19.78 33.31 -19.76
C VAL A 595 18.74 34.43 -19.79
N ALA A 596 19.16 35.67 -20.02
CA ALA A 596 18.23 36.79 -20.21
C ALA A 596 17.28 36.54 -21.39
N MET A 597 17.78 36.02 -22.52
CA MET A 597 16.93 35.71 -23.67
C MET A 597 15.98 34.53 -23.46
N THR A 598 16.40 33.45 -22.81
CA THR A 598 15.48 32.32 -22.53
C THR A 598 14.36 32.73 -21.58
N ILE A 599 14.65 33.57 -20.57
CA ILE A 599 13.64 34.14 -19.66
C ILE A 599 12.67 35.06 -20.44
N ALA A 600 13.19 36.03 -21.21
CA ALA A 600 12.38 36.96 -21.98
C ALA A 600 11.52 36.25 -23.04
N SER A 601 12.10 35.28 -23.77
CA SER A 601 11.39 34.45 -24.75
C SER A 601 10.25 33.67 -24.11
N LYS A 602 10.52 32.99 -22.99
CA LYS A 602 9.52 32.22 -22.24
C LYS A 602 8.37 33.11 -21.75
N ALA A 603 8.65 34.35 -21.35
CA ALA A 603 7.63 35.34 -21.03
C ALA A 603 6.81 35.69 -22.27
N VAL A 604 7.45 36.21 -23.34
CA VAL A 604 6.81 36.67 -24.59
C VAL A 604 5.92 35.60 -25.24
N ARG A 605 6.41 34.35 -25.37
CA ARG A 605 5.64 33.26 -25.99
C ARG A 605 4.37 32.92 -25.22
N LYS A 606 4.33 33.12 -23.89
CA LYS A 606 3.11 32.96 -23.09
C LYS A 606 2.02 33.98 -23.47
N ILE A 607 2.38 35.20 -23.85
CA ILE A 607 1.41 36.21 -24.35
C ILE A 607 0.94 35.84 -25.76
N PHE A 608 1.85 35.40 -26.64
CA PHE A 608 1.46 34.90 -27.97
C PHE A 608 0.46 33.73 -27.87
N ILE A 609 0.72 32.74 -27.01
CA ILE A 609 -0.23 31.64 -26.73
C ILE A 609 -1.57 32.17 -26.23
N THR A 610 -1.57 33.23 -25.40
CA THR A 610 -2.80 33.89 -24.92
C THR A 610 -3.58 34.57 -26.06
N TYR A 611 -2.90 35.25 -27.00
CA TYR A 611 -3.54 35.79 -28.20
C TYR A 611 -4.08 34.68 -29.11
N ILE A 612 -3.36 33.57 -29.26
CA ILE A 612 -3.78 32.41 -30.07
C ILE A 612 -4.99 31.69 -29.43
N GLN A 613 -5.06 31.62 -28.10
CA GLN A 613 -6.25 31.13 -27.39
C GLN A 613 -7.46 32.05 -27.63
N ARG A 614 -7.28 33.39 -27.61
CA ARG A 614 -8.35 34.35 -27.97
C ARG A 614 -8.75 34.22 -29.44
N ALA A 615 -7.79 34.07 -30.35
CA ALA A 615 -8.04 33.88 -31.78
C ALA A 615 -8.77 32.56 -32.08
N ARG A 616 -8.56 31.50 -31.29
CA ARG A 616 -9.33 30.24 -31.36
C ARG A 616 -10.70 30.30 -30.70
N GLY A 617 -10.85 31.11 -29.63
CA GLY A 617 -12.14 31.35 -28.97
C GLY A 617 -13.06 32.34 -29.70
N ALA A 618 -12.58 32.98 -30.77
CA ALA A 618 -13.34 33.94 -31.56
C ALA A 618 -14.40 33.24 -32.45
N GLY A 619 -15.67 33.65 -32.30
CA GLY A 619 -16.78 33.07 -33.05
C GLY A 619 -16.78 33.43 -34.54
N SER A 620 -16.15 34.55 -34.92
CA SER A 620 -15.93 34.92 -36.31
C SER A 620 -14.46 34.82 -36.73
N ARG A 621 -14.25 34.35 -37.97
CA ARG A 621 -12.97 34.40 -38.66
C ARG A 621 -12.37 35.82 -38.77
N THR A 622 -13.22 36.84 -38.89
CA THR A 622 -12.81 38.25 -38.92
C THR A 622 -12.43 38.81 -37.54
N GLU A 623 -12.74 38.09 -36.46
CA GLU A 623 -12.33 38.41 -35.08
C GLU A 623 -11.04 37.66 -34.73
N SER A 624 -10.93 36.39 -35.15
CA SER A 624 -9.70 35.60 -35.08
C SER A 624 -8.51 36.35 -35.72
N ALA A 625 -8.70 36.87 -36.94
CA ALA A 625 -7.70 37.69 -37.62
C ALA A 625 -7.35 39.01 -36.88
N LYS A 626 -8.28 39.60 -36.11
CA LYS A 626 -8.01 40.81 -35.30
C LYS A 626 -7.17 40.51 -34.06
N GLU A 627 -7.38 39.37 -33.41
CA GLU A 627 -6.51 38.95 -32.30
C GLU A 627 -5.10 38.58 -32.81
N LEU A 628 -4.99 37.96 -33.99
CA LEU A 628 -3.69 37.73 -34.65
C LEU A 628 -2.99 39.05 -35.01
N LYS A 629 -3.70 40.08 -35.50
CA LYS A 629 -3.14 41.43 -35.68
C LYS A 629 -2.60 42.04 -34.40
N LYS A 630 -3.30 41.89 -33.27
CA LYS A 630 -2.80 42.36 -31.96
C LYS A 630 -1.52 41.64 -31.55
N MET A 631 -1.41 40.33 -31.82
CA MET A 631 -0.20 39.55 -31.59
C MET A 631 0.99 40.05 -32.43
N ILE A 632 0.76 40.34 -33.72
CA ILE A 632 1.79 40.87 -34.63
C ILE A 632 2.23 42.29 -34.20
N ALA A 633 1.28 43.14 -33.82
CA ALA A 633 1.57 44.47 -33.28
C ALA A 633 2.40 44.39 -31.97
N PHE A 634 2.04 43.49 -31.05
CA PHE A 634 2.82 43.23 -29.84
C PHE A 634 4.24 42.73 -30.14
N ASN A 635 4.42 41.87 -31.16
CA ASN A 635 5.75 41.43 -31.60
C ASN A 635 6.61 42.60 -32.13
N SER A 636 6.00 43.48 -32.92
CA SER A 636 6.68 44.63 -33.55
C SER A 636 7.04 45.73 -32.53
N PHE A 637 6.09 46.14 -31.68
CA PHE A 637 6.27 47.29 -30.79
C PHE A 637 6.90 46.96 -29.43
N VAL A 638 6.57 45.81 -28.83
CA VAL A 638 7.03 45.45 -27.48
C VAL A 638 8.18 44.45 -27.57
N ALA A 639 7.93 43.29 -28.18
CA ALA A 639 8.88 42.18 -28.08
C ALA A 639 10.18 42.43 -28.85
N SER A 640 10.12 42.98 -30.08
CA SER A 640 11.32 43.35 -30.84
C SER A 640 12.15 44.45 -30.15
N GLN A 641 11.51 45.35 -29.40
CA GLN A 641 12.21 46.35 -28.60
C GLN A 641 12.85 45.73 -27.34
N LEU A 642 12.12 44.84 -26.65
CA LEU A 642 12.63 44.04 -25.52
C LEU A 642 13.88 43.23 -25.91
N VAL A 643 13.91 42.62 -27.11
CA VAL A 643 15.12 41.95 -27.62
C VAL A 643 16.26 42.95 -27.85
N ALA A 644 16.03 44.07 -28.55
CA ALA A 644 17.06 45.09 -28.77
C ALA A 644 17.64 45.63 -27.44
N ASP A 645 16.78 45.87 -26.44
CA ASP A 645 17.14 46.35 -25.10
C ASP A 645 17.97 45.33 -24.28
N ILE A 646 17.81 44.03 -24.55
CA ILE A 646 18.59 42.93 -23.93
C ILE A 646 19.90 42.66 -24.71
N LYS A 647 19.92 42.93 -26.03
CA LYS A 647 21.11 42.80 -26.88
C LYS A 647 22.07 43.98 -26.74
N GLY A 648 21.56 45.18 -26.48
CA GLY A 648 22.34 46.43 -26.35
C GLY A 648 22.38 47.26 -27.63
N GLU A 649 21.50 46.97 -28.58
CA GLU A 649 21.46 47.58 -29.91
C GLU A 649 20.73 48.93 -29.84
N SER A 650 21.48 49.99 -29.51
CA SER A 650 20.97 51.36 -29.43
C SER A 650 20.54 51.89 -30.80
N SER A 651 19.34 52.47 -30.89
CA SER A 651 18.70 52.90 -32.15
C SER A 651 19.29 54.14 -32.85
N ASP A 652 20.46 54.61 -32.42
CA ASP A 652 20.99 55.95 -32.74
C ASP A 652 22.40 55.93 -33.38
N THR A 653 22.76 54.85 -34.06
CA THR A 653 23.87 54.82 -35.02
C THR A 653 23.32 54.78 -36.46
N PRO A 654 23.74 55.69 -37.36
CA PRO A 654 23.49 55.54 -38.79
C PRO A 654 24.07 54.23 -39.32
N ALA A 655 23.46 53.66 -40.36
CA ALA A 655 23.94 52.41 -40.95
C ALA A 655 25.33 52.61 -41.58
N GLU A 656 26.34 51.91 -41.07
CA GLU A 656 27.55 51.60 -41.82
C GLU A 656 27.31 50.36 -42.67
N GLU A 657 27.64 50.45 -43.95
CA GLU A 657 27.40 49.40 -44.94
C GLU A 657 28.42 48.27 -44.74
N THR A 658 27.97 47.06 -44.40
CA THR A 658 28.81 45.85 -44.40
C THR A 658 28.28 44.83 -45.40
N GLN A 659 28.62 45.09 -46.66
CA GLN A 659 28.81 44.14 -47.77
C GLN A 659 27.79 43.00 -47.96
N GLU A 660 27.00 43.13 -49.03
CA GLU A 660 26.40 41.99 -49.71
C GLU A 660 27.49 41.07 -50.26
N GLU A 661 27.53 39.80 -49.84
CA GLU A 661 28.00 38.68 -50.68
C GLU A 661 27.54 37.34 -50.09
N GLN A 662 27.43 36.32 -50.95
CA GLN A 662 27.07 34.93 -50.60
C GLN A 662 25.67 34.70 -49.98
N ILE A 663 24.65 34.59 -50.84
CA ILE A 663 24.01 33.31 -51.18
C ILE A 663 23.72 33.33 -52.69
N GLN A 664 24.57 32.63 -53.46
CA GLN A 664 24.31 32.26 -54.85
C GLN A 664 24.68 30.78 -54.99
N GLN A 665 23.72 29.89 -54.70
CA GLN A 665 23.69 28.48 -55.11
C GLN A 665 22.40 27.82 -54.57
N ASN A 666 21.34 27.88 -55.38
CA ASN A 666 20.30 26.85 -55.56
C ASN A 666 19.23 27.41 -56.54
N GLU A 667 19.66 27.76 -57.76
CA GLU A 667 18.76 28.08 -58.88
C GLU A 667 18.94 27.02 -59.96
N GLU A 668 18.31 25.83 -59.79
CA GLU A 668 18.28 24.80 -60.85
C GLU A 668 17.06 23.83 -60.81
N GLU A 669 16.15 23.90 -59.82
CA GLU A 669 14.92 23.07 -59.77
C GLU A 669 13.58 23.85 -59.69
N ASP A 670 13.61 25.19 -59.60
CA ASP A 670 12.41 26.03 -59.29
C ASP A 670 11.68 26.64 -60.52
N GLU A 671 11.92 26.14 -61.74
CA GLU A 671 11.42 26.77 -62.98
C GLU A 671 9.87 26.71 -63.21
N GLU A 672 9.10 25.89 -62.47
CA GLU A 672 7.64 25.75 -62.71
C GLU A 672 6.75 26.85 -62.08
N TRP A 673 7.28 27.75 -61.23
CA TRP A 673 6.47 28.68 -60.41
C TRP A 673 6.37 30.15 -60.88
N GLU A 674 6.49 30.42 -62.19
CA GLU A 674 6.29 31.76 -62.79
C GLU A 674 4.94 32.44 -62.46
N SER A 675 3.94 31.72 -61.96
CA SER A 675 2.57 32.23 -61.77
C SER A 675 2.36 33.20 -60.58
N LEU A 676 3.37 33.45 -59.73
CA LEU A 676 3.28 34.38 -58.57
C LEU A 676 3.75 35.82 -58.87
N GLN A 677 3.79 36.23 -60.14
CA GLN A 677 4.09 37.62 -60.53
C GLN A 677 3.16 38.67 -59.91
N SER A 678 1.97 38.29 -59.42
CA SER A 678 1.03 39.18 -58.72
C SER A 678 1.56 39.68 -57.37
N LEU A 679 2.34 38.87 -56.64
CA LEU A 679 3.01 39.28 -55.40
C LEU A 679 4.35 39.98 -55.67
N ARG A 680 5.12 39.50 -56.68
CA ARG A 680 6.45 40.07 -56.99
C ARG A 680 6.42 41.45 -57.68
N LYS A 681 5.27 41.88 -58.23
CA LYS A 681 5.14 43.18 -58.96
C LYS A 681 4.82 44.41 -58.09
N VAL A 682 4.63 44.28 -56.78
CA VAL A 682 4.38 45.43 -55.89
C VAL A 682 5.65 45.81 -55.11
N LYS A 683 6.38 46.83 -55.58
CA LYS A 683 7.29 47.63 -54.71
C LYS A 683 6.44 48.68 -53.97
N PRO A 684 6.20 48.58 -52.65
CA PRO A 684 5.33 49.51 -51.93
C PRO A 684 6.03 50.86 -51.71
N SER A 685 5.55 51.90 -52.39
CA SER A 685 6.12 53.24 -52.36
C SER A 685 5.61 54.11 -51.21
N LYS A 686 6.10 53.86 -49.98
CA LYS A 686 6.35 54.91 -48.96
C LYS A 686 7.08 54.39 -47.73
N LYS A 687 7.92 55.25 -47.15
CA LYS A 687 8.71 54.99 -45.92
C LYS A 687 7.78 54.83 -44.71
N ASN A 688 8.21 54.02 -43.73
CA ASN A 688 7.80 53.93 -42.30
C ASN A 688 7.36 52.55 -41.77
N LEU A 689 7.21 51.49 -42.58
CA LEU A 689 6.86 50.13 -42.09
C LEU A 689 7.97 49.07 -42.18
N ARG A 690 9.20 49.44 -42.52
CA ARG A 690 10.40 48.65 -42.19
C ARG A 690 11.09 49.25 -40.97
N LYS A 691 10.83 48.65 -39.81
CA LYS A 691 11.86 48.39 -38.79
C LYS A 691 12.07 46.88 -38.78
N ASP A 692 13.26 46.42 -38.48
CA ASP A 692 13.54 45.00 -38.48
C ASP A 692 12.85 44.34 -37.28
N ILE A 693 11.97 43.38 -37.58
CA ILE A 693 11.13 42.68 -36.62
C ILE A 693 11.87 41.41 -36.20
N GLN A 694 11.87 41.12 -34.91
CA GLN A 694 12.55 39.94 -34.39
C GLN A 694 12.01 38.65 -35.03
N THR A 695 12.94 37.75 -35.36
CA THR A 695 12.68 36.37 -35.80
C THR A 695 13.10 35.34 -34.74
N GLU A 696 13.77 35.76 -33.66
CA GLU A 696 14.35 34.86 -32.65
C GLU A 696 13.29 34.22 -31.73
N ILE A 697 12.22 34.95 -31.39
CA ILE A 697 11.16 34.47 -30.51
C ILE A 697 10.03 33.85 -31.35
N THR A 698 10.25 32.63 -31.85
CA THR A 698 9.23 31.86 -32.60
C THR A 698 8.40 30.94 -31.69
N LEU A 699 7.24 30.49 -32.18
CA LEU A 699 6.35 29.51 -31.54
C LEU A 699 6.56 28.07 -32.02
N LYS A 700 7.67 27.78 -32.71
CA LYS A 700 7.91 26.47 -33.36
C LYS A 700 7.83 25.29 -32.39
N ASP A 701 8.35 25.47 -31.17
CA ASP A 701 8.41 24.42 -30.14
C ASP A 701 7.17 24.39 -29.23
N ASP A 702 6.36 25.46 -29.24
CA ASP A 702 5.18 25.62 -28.36
C ASP A 702 3.85 25.18 -29.02
N LEU A 703 3.83 24.97 -30.35
CA LEU A 703 2.62 24.61 -31.11
C LEU A 703 2.89 23.53 -32.18
N PRO A 704 2.02 22.52 -32.33
CA PRO A 704 2.19 21.52 -33.39
C PRO A 704 1.99 22.15 -34.77
N GLU A 705 2.74 21.67 -35.76
CA GLU A 705 2.73 22.12 -37.17
C GLU A 705 1.31 22.33 -37.73
N ARG A 706 0.38 21.42 -37.45
CA ARG A 706 -1.03 21.53 -37.87
C ARG A 706 -1.76 22.75 -37.29
N GLU A 707 -1.47 23.16 -36.06
CA GLU A 707 -2.03 24.39 -35.49
C GLU A 707 -1.34 25.62 -36.06
N ARG A 708 -0.02 25.58 -36.28
CA ARG A 708 0.76 26.69 -36.89
C ARG A 708 0.25 26.97 -38.32
N THR A 709 0.10 25.92 -39.13
CA THR A 709 -0.41 26.01 -40.52
C THR A 709 -1.89 26.40 -40.58
N GLU A 710 -2.78 25.87 -39.73
CA GLU A 710 -4.20 26.29 -39.72
C GLU A 710 -4.39 27.73 -39.21
N LEU A 711 -3.53 28.24 -38.31
CA LEU A 711 -3.55 29.67 -37.93
C LEU A 711 -3.11 30.57 -39.10
N TYR A 712 -2.03 30.21 -39.79
CA TYR A 712 -1.57 30.93 -40.99
C TYR A 712 -2.63 30.91 -42.10
N LYS A 713 -3.22 29.74 -42.38
CA LYS A 713 -4.35 29.54 -43.31
C LYS A 713 -5.59 30.36 -42.91
N THR A 714 -5.90 30.42 -41.61
CA THR A 714 -6.98 31.23 -41.05
C THR A 714 -6.75 32.73 -41.24
N TYR A 715 -5.50 33.20 -41.30
CA TYR A 715 -5.17 34.56 -41.70
C TYR A 715 -5.14 34.75 -43.22
N LEU A 716 -4.52 33.83 -43.97
CA LEU A 716 -4.37 33.88 -45.44
C LEU A 716 -5.71 34.04 -46.15
N LEU A 717 -6.68 33.14 -45.97
CA LEU A 717 -7.97 33.33 -46.65
C LEU A 717 -8.79 34.52 -46.09
N PHE A 718 -8.33 35.25 -45.07
CA PHE A 718 -8.94 36.52 -44.62
C PHE A 718 -8.37 37.69 -45.42
N CYS A 719 -7.06 37.67 -45.73
CA CYS A 719 -6.44 38.52 -46.76
C CYS A 719 -7.10 38.33 -48.15
N LEU A 720 -7.60 37.12 -48.44
CA LEU A 720 -8.33 36.82 -49.68
C LEU A 720 -9.80 37.25 -49.67
N THR A 721 -10.54 37.09 -48.57
CA THR A 721 -11.97 37.48 -48.49
C THR A 721 -12.20 38.96 -48.16
N GLY A 722 -11.21 39.64 -47.58
CA GLY A 722 -11.35 41.00 -47.04
C GLY A 722 -12.17 41.04 -45.74
N GLN A 723 -12.26 42.22 -45.13
CA GLN A 723 -13.11 42.42 -43.95
C GLN A 723 -14.55 42.73 -44.37
N VAL A 724 -15.45 41.79 -44.10
CA VAL A 724 -16.91 41.98 -44.20
C VAL A 724 -17.41 42.72 -42.96
N THR A 725 -17.85 43.96 -43.11
CA THR A 725 -18.58 44.69 -42.07
C THR A 725 -20.08 44.57 -42.29
N LYS A 726 -20.79 44.05 -41.28
CA LYS A 726 -22.26 44.11 -41.20
C LYS A 726 -22.65 45.44 -40.55
N ILE A 727 -23.32 46.30 -41.32
CA ILE A 727 -23.94 47.53 -40.80
C ILE A 727 -25.38 47.16 -40.38
N PRO A 728 -25.99 47.80 -39.35
CA PRO A 728 -27.44 47.72 -39.16
C PRO A 728 -28.19 48.04 -40.47
N PHE A 729 -29.38 47.45 -40.65
CA PHE A 729 -30.07 47.27 -41.95
C PHE A 729 -29.47 46.20 -42.90
N GLY A 730 -28.53 45.37 -42.43
CA GLY A 730 -28.25 44.05 -43.03
C GLY A 730 -27.39 44.04 -44.29
N VAL A 731 -27.01 45.22 -44.82
CA VAL A 731 -26.04 45.34 -45.90
C VAL A 731 -24.66 44.88 -45.41
N GLN A 732 -24.06 43.96 -46.15
CA GLN A 732 -22.68 43.52 -45.96
C GLN A 732 -21.78 44.30 -46.92
N ILE A 733 -20.80 45.03 -46.39
CA ILE A 733 -19.79 45.70 -47.21
C ILE A 733 -18.48 44.92 -47.09
N THR A 734 -17.97 44.45 -48.23
CA THR A 734 -16.60 43.97 -48.36
C THR A 734 -15.67 45.15 -48.61
N THR A 735 -14.66 45.30 -47.75
CA THR A 735 -13.52 46.18 -48.01
C THR A 735 -12.61 45.56 -49.07
N LYS A 736 -11.86 46.39 -49.80
CA LYS A 736 -10.94 45.92 -50.86
C LYS A 736 -9.71 45.23 -50.25
N LYS A 737 -8.97 44.51 -51.10
CA LYS A 737 -7.66 43.93 -50.72
C LYS A 737 -6.67 45.07 -50.47
N ASP A 738 -6.15 45.15 -49.26
CA ASP A 738 -5.05 46.06 -48.89
C ASP A 738 -3.73 45.25 -48.84
N ASP A 739 -2.72 45.68 -49.58
CA ASP A 739 -1.45 44.94 -49.71
C ASP A 739 -0.67 44.82 -48.38
N SER A 740 -0.95 45.72 -47.43
CA SER A 740 -0.42 45.68 -46.06
C SER A 740 -0.81 44.40 -45.30
N GLU A 741 -1.93 43.77 -45.63
CA GLU A 741 -2.35 42.51 -45.00
C GLU A 741 -1.41 41.35 -45.31
N TYR A 742 -0.77 41.34 -46.49
CA TYR A 742 0.21 40.32 -46.87
C TYR A 742 1.56 40.52 -46.16
N VAL A 743 1.89 41.77 -45.80
CA VAL A 743 3.05 42.07 -44.93
C VAL A 743 2.81 41.51 -43.52
N PHE A 744 1.60 41.68 -42.97
CA PHE A 744 1.23 41.05 -41.69
C PHE A 744 1.18 39.51 -41.78
N LEU A 745 0.74 38.93 -42.90
CA LEU A 745 0.77 37.48 -43.13
C LEU A 745 2.21 36.93 -43.11
N SER A 746 3.16 37.63 -43.74
CA SER A 746 4.59 37.25 -43.70
C SER A 746 5.14 37.29 -42.27
N GLN A 747 4.88 38.38 -41.54
CA GLN A 747 5.28 38.52 -40.12
C GLN A 747 4.64 37.44 -39.22
N LEU A 748 3.40 37.04 -39.50
CA LEU A 748 2.72 35.95 -38.80
C LEU A 748 3.41 34.61 -39.05
N GLY A 749 3.85 34.34 -40.28
CA GLY A 749 4.64 33.16 -40.63
C GLY A 749 5.93 33.08 -39.80
N SER A 750 6.67 34.20 -39.69
CA SER A 750 7.88 34.29 -38.87
C SER A 750 7.62 34.05 -37.38
N ILE A 751 6.56 34.65 -36.79
CA ILE A 751 6.21 34.44 -35.37
C ILE A 751 5.81 32.99 -35.10
N LEU A 752 5.09 32.35 -36.04
CA LEU A 752 4.76 30.93 -35.99
C LEU A 752 5.95 30.01 -36.28
N GLY A 753 7.11 30.55 -36.68
CA GLY A 753 8.29 29.76 -37.06
C GLY A 753 8.01 28.80 -38.22
N LEU A 754 7.11 29.17 -39.13
CA LEU A 754 6.80 28.36 -40.32
C LEU A 754 7.96 28.44 -41.33
N THR A 755 8.28 27.34 -42.00
CA THR A 755 9.25 27.36 -43.13
C THR A 755 8.58 27.86 -44.41
N ASP A 756 9.38 28.33 -45.37
CA ASP A 756 8.85 28.73 -46.68
C ASP A 756 8.18 27.55 -47.41
N SER A 757 8.68 26.32 -47.21
CA SER A 757 8.04 25.10 -47.72
C SER A 757 6.69 24.78 -47.06
N GLU A 758 6.56 24.94 -45.73
CA GLU A 758 5.27 24.83 -45.02
C GLU A 758 4.29 25.91 -45.52
N ILE A 759 4.77 27.13 -45.76
CA ILE A 759 3.99 28.26 -46.27
C ILE A 759 3.50 27.99 -47.70
N VAL A 760 4.40 27.61 -48.62
CA VAL A 760 4.05 27.27 -50.01
C VAL A 760 3.05 26.11 -50.04
N GLY A 761 3.23 25.08 -49.20
CA GLY A 761 2.27 23.98 -49.07
C GLY A 761 0.87 24.43 -48.64
N VAL A 762 0.73 25.45 -47.78
CA VAL A 762 -0.57 26.01 -47.40
C VAL A 762 -1.21 26.83 -48.53
N HIS A 763 -0.43 27.60 -49.30
CA HIS A 763 -0.94 28.30 -50.49
C HIS A 763 -1.34 27.32 -51.60
N GLN A 764 -0.54 26.28 -51.84
CA GLN A 764 -0.83 25.21 -52.79
C GLN A 764 -2.08 24.43 -52.40
N GLY A 765 -2.20 23.95 -51.16
CA GLY A 765 -3.36 23.19 -50.71
C GLY A 765 -4.68 23.99 -50.78
N LEU A 766 -4.59 25.32 -50.63
CA LEU A 766 -5.73 26.22 -50.86
C LEU A 766 -6.06 26.37 -52.36
N ALA A 767 -5.04 26.51 -53.22
CA ALA A 767 -5.21 26.55 -54.67
C ALA A 767 -5.82 25.25 -55.20
N GLU A 768 -5.35 24.09 -54.74
CA GLU A 768 -5.92 22.78 -55.04
C GLU A 768 -7.38 22.66 -54.57
N GLN A 769 -7.70 23.10 -53.35
CA GLN A 769 -9.07 23.09 -52.84
C GLN A 769 -10.01 23.99 -53.68
N ALA A 770 -9.57 25.20 -54.03
CA ALA A 770 -10.35 26.14 -54.84
C ALA A 770 -10.54 25.63 -56.28
N PHE A 771 -9.48 25.10 -56.90
CA PHE A 771 -9.52 24.48 -58.22
C PHE A 771 -10.48 23.28 -58.22
N ARG A 772 -10.35 22.37 -57.24
CA ARG A 772 -11.19 21.18 -57.11
C ARG A 772 -12.67 21.51 -56.98
N GLN A 773 -13.04 22.45 -56.10
CA GLN A 773 -14.45 22.83 -55.89
C GLN A 773 -15.12 23.36 -57.15
N GLN A 774 -14.39 24.11 -57.98
CA GLN A 774 -14.93 24.66 -59.24
C GLN A 774 -14.85 23.63 -60.39
N ALA A 775 -13.81 22.80 -60.43
CA ALA A 775 -13.68 21.70 -61.39
C ALA A 775 -14.78 20.63 -61.19
N GLU A 776 -15.16 20.31 -59.96
CA GLU A 776 -16.27 19.38 -59.66
C GLU A 776 -17.63 19.89 -60.18
N VAL A 777 -17.82 21.22 -60.28
CA VAL A 777 -19.01 21.84 -60.91
C VAL A 777 -18.94 21.74 -62.44
N ILE A 778 -17.78 22.05 -63.05
CA ILE A 778 -17.58 21.96 -64.51
C ILE A 778 -17.70 20.50 -65.01
N LEU A 779 -17.22 19.54 -64.21
CA LEU A 779 -17.18 18.11 -64.54
C LEU A 779 -18.36 17.32 -63.95
N ALA A 780 -19.48 17.99 -63.62
CA ALA A 780 -20.68 17.35 -63.06
C ALA A 780 -21.16 16.13 -63.88
N ASP A 781 -21.13 16.26 -65.22
CA ASP A 781 -21.56 15.24 -66.19
C ASP A 781 -20.50 14.15 -66.50
N GLY A 782 -19.35 14.17 -65.81
CA GLY A 782 -18.25 13.21 -65.99
C GLY A 782 -17.42 13.33 -67.28
N GLN A 783 -17.99 13.87 -68.37
CA GLN A 783 -17.32 13.96 -69.67
C GLN A 783 -16.34 15.13 -69.80
N ILE A 784 -15.10 14.83 -70.23
CA ILE A 784 -14.09 15.83 -70.61
C ILE A 784 -14.29 16.24 -72.08
N THR A 785 -15.09 17.29 -72.33
CA THR A 785 -15.17 17.88 -73.67
C THR A 785 -14.03 18.88 -73.89
N LYS A 786 -13.63 19.10 -75.15
CA LYS A 786 -12.56 20.06 -75.50
C LYS A 786 -12.85 21.49 -74.98
N ALA A 787 -14.12 21.88 -74.89
CA ALA A 787 -14.54 23.15 -74.30
C ALA A 787 -14.35 23.19 -72.77
N LYS A 788 -14.74 22.12 -72.05
CA LYS A 788 -14.50 22.01 -70.60
C LYS A 788 -13.01 21.97 -70.27
N MET A 789 -12.19 21.33 -71.11
CA MET A 789 -10.73 21.34 -70.98
C MET A 789 -10.15 22.76 -71.06
N VAL A 790 -10.65 23.60 -71.97
CA VAL A 790 -10.25 25.03 -72.06
C VAL A 790 -10.66 25.79 -70.79
N GLN A 791 -11.91 25.64 -70.34
CA GLN A 791 -12.38 26.28 -69.10
C GLN A 791 -11.55 25.86 -67.87
N LEU A 792 -11.18 24.58 -67.76
CA LEU A 792 -10.34 24.07 -66.68
C LEU A 792 -8.90 24.61 -66.77
N ASN A 793 -8.34 24.78 -67.98
CA ASN A 793 -7.03 25.40 -68.17
C ASN A 793 -7.02 26.91 -67.87
N GLU A 794 -8.12 27.61 -68.15
CA GLU A 794 -8.31 29.01 -67.73
C GLU A 794 -8.44 29.11 -66.20
N LEU A 795 -9.20 28.20 -65.59
CA LEU A 795 -9.37 28.11 -64.14
C LEU A 795 -8.05 27.81 -63.42
N GLN A 796 -7.24 26.89 -63.96
CA GLN A 796 -5.88 26.62 -63.49
C GLN A 796 -5.05 27.91 -63.44
N LYS A 797 -5.03 28.67 -64.54
CA LYS A 797 -4.27 29.93 -64.64
C LYS A 797 -4.80 31.02 -63.69
N ASN A 798 -6.11 31.09 -63.48
CA ASN A 798 -6.74 32.04 -62.55
C ASN A 798 -6.49 31.71 -61.08
N VAL A 799 -6.26 30.43 -60.75
CA VAL A 799 -5.98 29.94 -59.39
C VAL A 799 -4.48 29.81 -59.11
N GLY A 800 -3.63 29.76 -60.15
CA GLY A 800 -2.18 29.70 -60.03
C GLY A 800 -1.62 28.31 -59.68
N LEU A 801 -2.31 27.24 -60.08
CA LEU A 801 -1.93 25.86 -59.76
C LEU A 801 -1.03 25.25 -60.86
N PRO A 802 0.05 24.50 -60.55
CA PRO A 802 0.89 23.87 -61.57
C PRO A 802 0.12 22.79 -62.37
N PRO A 803 0.50 22.55 -63.64
CA PRO A 803 -0.30 21.74 -64.58
C PRO A 803 -0.45 20.27 -64.14
N HIS A 804 0.57 19.70 -63.51
CA HIS A 804 0.54 18.31 -63.04
C HIS A 804 -0.55 18.10 -61.97
N TYR A 805 -0.64 18.99 -60.98
CA TYR A 805 -1.64 18.91 -59.90
C TYR A 805 -3.06 19.15 -60.44
N ALA A 806 -3.24 20.15 -61.32
CA ALA A 806 -4.52 20.41 -61.98
C ALA A 806 -5.01 19.18 -62.78
N GLN A 807 -4.13 18.57 -63.58
CA GLN A 807 -4.45 17.34 -64.32
C GLN A 807 -4.79 16.16 -63.40
N ASN A 808 -4.08 15.99 -62.29
CA ASN A 808 -4.34 14.88 -61.37
C ASN A 808 -5.67 15.07 -60.60
N ILE A 809 -6.03 16.31 -60.27
CA ILE A 809 -7.37 16.64 -59.74
C ILE A 809 -8.45 16.33 -60.80
N ILE A 810 -8.29 16.77 -62.05
CA ILE A 810 -9.22 16.46 -63.15
C ILE A 810 -9.39 14.95 -63.32
N LYS A 811 -8.28 14.19 -63.40
CA LYS A 811 -8.30 12.72 -63.47
C LYS A 811 -9.10 12.13 -62.31
N SER A 812 -8.83 12.54 -61.06
CA SER A 812 -9.54 12.01 -59.87
C SER A 812 -11.04 12.29 -59.86
N ILE A 813 -11.47 13.48 -60.31
CA ILE A 813 -12.89 13.84 -60.43
C ILE A 813 -13.54 12.98 -61.52
N THR A 814 -12.90 12.86 -62.69
CA THR A 814 -13.44 12.12 -63.83
C THR A 814 -13.55 10.62 -63.56
N THR A 815 -12.54 9.98 -62.97
CA THR A 815 -12.63 8.55 -62.59
C THR A 815 -13.72 8.31 -61.54
N THR A 816 -13.87 9.19 -60.56
CA THR A 816 -14.92 9.09 -59.53
C THR A 816 -16.33 9.24 -60.14
N LYS A 817 -16.51 10.14 -61.12
CA LYS A 817 -17.78 10.32 -61.84
C LYS A 817 -18.08 9.17 -62.81
N LEU A 818 -17.06 8.65 -63.50
CA LEU A 818 -17.19 7.51 -64.42
C LEU A 818 -17.53 6.22 -63.67
N ALA A 819 -16.91 5.96 -62.52
CA ALA A 819 -17.24 4.82 -61.66
C ALA A 819 -18.72 4.83 -61.24
N ALA A 820 -19.22 5.98 -60.73
CA ALA A 820 -20.63 6.13 -60.34
C ALA A 820 -21.61 5.94 -61.52
N ALA A 821 -21.23 6.35 -62.74
CA ALA A 821 -22.01 6.10 -63.95
C ALA A 821 -22.02 4.62 -64.34
N LEU A 822 -20.88 3.93 -64.25
CA LEU A 822 -20.75 2.50 -64.54
C LEU A 822 -21.56 1.64 -63.55
N GLU A 823 -21.45 1.89 -62.24
CA GLU A 823 -22.26 1.18 -61.23
C GLU A 823 -23.78 1.36 -61.48
N THR A 824 -24.20 2.57 -61.86
CA THR A 824 -25.59 2.85 -62.23
C THR A 824 -26.04 2.08 -63.48
N ALA A 825 -25.18 1.96 -64.50
CA ALA A 825 -25.49 1.22 -65.73
C ALA A 825 -25.54 -0.31 -65.51
N VAL A 826 -24.66 -0.86 -64.66
CA VAL A 826 -24.70 -2.28 -64.26
C VAL A 826 -25.94 -2.58 -63.42
N GLY A 827 -26.31 -1.70 -62.47
CA GLY A 827 -27.53 -1.86 -61.66
C GLY A 827 -28.82 -1.85 -62.50
N GLN A 828 -28.80 -1.23 -63.68
CA GLN A 828 -29.90 -1.26 -64.65
C GLN A 828 -29.84 -2.45 -65.63
N GLY A 829 -28.85 -3.35 -65.49
CA GLY A 829 -28.69 -4.54 -66.35
C GLY A 829 -28.36 -4.25 -67.81
N ARG A 830 -27.91 -3.02 -68.11
CA ARG A 830 -27.62 -2.49 -69.46
C ARG A 830 -26.22 -2.78 -69.98
N LEU A 831 -25.35 -3.37 -69.17
CA LEU A 831 -24.00 -3.79 -69.54
C LEU A 831 -23.94 -5.31 -69.74
N SER A 832 -23.47 -5.73 -70.91
CA SER A 832 -23.13 -7.11 -71.26
C SER A 832 -21.62 -7.36 -71.12
N ILE A 833 -21.21 -8.63 -71.13
CA ILE A 833 -19.78 -9.00 -71.11
C ILE A 833 -19.01 -8.49 -72.34
N LYS A 834 -19.69 -8.24 -73.46
CA LYS A 834 -19.07 -7.69 -74.68
C LYS A 834 -18.70 -6.22 -74.51
N GLU A 835 -19.64 -5.41 -74.03
CA GLU A 835 -19.37 -4.00 -73.68
C GLU A 835 -18.34 -3.87 -72.55
N ILE A 836 -18.25 -4.85 -71.64
CA ILE A 836 -17.19 -4.94 -70.62
C ILE A 836 -15.82 -5.25 -71.24
N ARG A 837 -15.74 -6.11 -72.27
CA ARG A 837 -14.51 -6.32 -73.06
C ARG A 837 -14.10 -5.02 -73.79
N GLU A 838 -15.05 -4.33 -74.43
CA GLU A 838 -14.82 -3.04 -75.11
C GLU A 838 -14.35 -1.92 -74.14
N LEU A 839 -14.88 -1.87 -72.92
CA LEU A 839 -14.42 -0.94 -71.87
C LEU A 839 -13.00 -1.27 -71.36
N LYS A 840 -12.64 -2.56 -71.32
CA LYS A 840 -11.30 -3.04 -70.94
C LYS A 840 -10.28 -2.77 -72.04
N GLU A 841 -10.66 -2.95 -73.31
CA GLU A 841 -9.85 -2.60 -74.50
C GLU A 841 -9.64 -1.08 -74.63
N SER A 842 -10.62 -0.27 -74.26
CA SER A 842 -10.48 1.19 -74.14
C SER A 842 -9.77 1.65 -72.85
N SER A 843 -9.06 0.75 -72.17
CA SER A 843 -8.17 1.01 -71.01
C SER A 843 -8.85 1.58 -69.76
N VAL A 844 -10.12 1.25 -69.52
CA VAL A 844 -10.82 1.56 -68.26
C VAL A 844 -10.56 0.44 -67.24
N ASP A 845 -10.05 0.78 -66.06
CA ASP A 845 -9.75 -0.18 -64.98
C ASP A 845 -11.01 -0.65 -64.24
N ILE A 846 -11.77 -1.55 -64.89
CA ILE A 846 -13.04 -2.12 -64.40
C ILE A 846 -12.88 -2.77 -63.01
N ASN A 847 -11.69 -3.28 -62.70
CA ASN A 847 -11.32 -3.88 -61.41
C ASN A 847 -11.58 -2.97 -60.19
N THR A 848 -11.26 -1.67 -60.34
CA THR A 848 -11.44 -0.62 -59.33
C THR A 848 -12.73 0.17 -59.60
N MET A 849 -13.17 0.16 -60.87
CA MET A 849 -14.43 0.64 -61.44
C MET A 849 -15.73 0.13 -60.78
N ILE A 850 -15.76 -1.18 -60.55
CA ILE A 850 -17.00 -1.94 -60.30
C ILE A 850 -16.78 -2.93 -59.14
N SER A 851 -17.66 -2.85 -58.15
CA SER A 851 -17.67 -3.70 -56.94
C SER A 851 -17.79 -5.21 -57.25
N GLU A 852 -17.13 -6.05 -56.45
CA GLU A 852 -17.03 -7.52 -56.66
C GLU A 852 -18.41 -8.19 -56.78
N SER A 853 -19.38 -7.77 -55.96
CA SER A 853 -20.75 -8.30 -55.97
C SER A 853 -21.52 -8.00 -57.26
N LEU A 854 -21.28 -6.85 -57.88
CA LEU A 854 -21.85 -6.53 -59.20
C LEU A 854 -21.18 -7.37 -60.31
N ARG A 855 -19.87 -7.60 -60.22
CA ARG A 855 -19.13 -8.48 -61.14
C ARG A 855 -19.60 -9.95 -61.03
N GLU A 856 -19.80 -10.48 -59.82
CA GLU A 856 -20.39 -11.80 -59.61
C GLU A 856 -21.82 -11.95 -60.15
N ASN A 857 -22.64 -10.90 -60.06
CA ASN A 857 -24.01 -10.91 -60.60
C ASN A 857 -24.04 -10.84 -62.13
N LEU A 858 -23.15 -10.06 -62.75
CA LEU A 858 -22.95 -10.06 -64.21
C LEU A 858 -22.56 -11.46 -64.71
N PHE A 859 -21.63 -12.13 -64.03
CA PHE A 859 -21.24 -13.50 -64.35
C PHE A 859 -22.43 -14.47 -64.30
N LYS A 860 -23.19 -14.47 -63.21
CA LYS A 860 -24.39 -15.31 -63.04
C LYS A 860 -25.44 -15.10 -64.16
N LYS A 861 -25.63 -13.86 -64.59
CA LYS A 861 -26.52 -13.54 -65.73
C LYS A 861 -25.98 -14.16 -67.03
N THR A 862 -24.71 -13.94 -67.36
CA THR A 862 -24.11 -14.49 -68.59
C THR A 862 -24.15 -16.03 -68.64
N LEU A 863 -23.97 -16.71 -67.51
CA LEU A 863 -24.14 -18.17 -67.44
C LEU A 863 -25.58 -18.61 -67.73
N ALA A 864 -26.57 -17.91 -67.16
CA ALA A 864 -27.98 -18.23 -67.38
C ALA A 864 -28.39 -18.02 -68.85
N ASP A 865 -27.83 -17.01 -69.51
CA ASP A 865 -28.03 -16.75 -70.94
C ASP A 865 -27.39 -17.87 -71.81
N ILE A 866 -26.17 -18.33 -71.48
CA ILE A 866 -25.48 -19.43 -72.18
C ILE A 866 -26.25 -20.76 -72.05
N PHE A 867 -26.71 -21.12 -70.84
CA PHE A 867 -27.49 -22.34 -70.59
C PHE A 867 -28.95 -22.27 -71.07
N SER A 868 -29.36 -21.19 -71.73
CA SER A 868 -30.71 -21.03 -72.31
C SER A 868 -30.65 -20.70 -73.81
N SER A 869 -29.60 -21.16 -74.50
CA SER A 869 -29.27 -20.77 -75.88
C SER A 869 -29.78 -21.75 -76.95
N GLY A 870 -30.24 -22.93 -76.58
CA GLY A 870 -30.80 -23.97 -77.46
C GLY A 870 -29.78 -24.76 -78.29
N THR A 871 -28.48 -24.49 -78.17
CA THR A 871 -27.43 -25.05 -79.04
C THR A 871 -26.95 -26.45 -78.64
N GLY A 872 -26.95 -26.76 -77.34
CA GLY A 872 -26.36 -28.00 -76.80
C GLY A 872 -24.83 -28.04 -76.88
N GLU A 873 -24.21 -26.85 -76.93
CA GLU A 873 -22.78 -26.65 -76.83
C GLU A 873 -22.46 -25.77 -75.62
N PHE A 874 -21.43 -26.19 -74.89
CA PHE A 874 -20.95 -25.56 -73.68
C PHE A 874 -19.42 -25.48 -73.84
N ASP A 875 -18.89 -24.27 -73.93
CA ASP A 875 -17.46 -24.02 -74.08
C ASP A 875 -16.83 -23.89 -72.69
N GLU A 876 -16.06 -24.91 -72.31
CA GLU A 876 -15.39 -24.94 -71.00
C GLU A 876 -14.31 -23.86 -70.87
N GLU A 877 -13.64 -23.47 -71.97
CA GLU A 877 -12.58 -22.46 -71.95
C GLU A 877 -13.18 -21.05 -71.84
N GLU A 878 -14.24 -20.72 -72.60
CA GLU A 878 -14.89 -19.41 -72.43
C GLU A 878 -15.55 -19.29 -71.04
N VAL A 879 -16.26 -20.32 -70.56
CA VAL A 879 -17.03 -20.25 -69.32
C VAL A 879 -16.16 -20.32 -68.07
N TYR A 880 -15.16 -21.20 -68.01
CA TYR A 880 -14.35 -21.38 -66.80
C TYR A 880 -13.09 -20.52 -66.77
N GLU A 881 -12.58 -20.07 -67.93
CA GLU A 881 -11.36 -19.30 -67.99
C GLU A 881 -11.58 -17.87 -68.49
N ASN A 882 -12.15 -17.66 -69.68
CA ASN A 882 -12.13 -16.34 -70.30
C ASN A 882 -13.07 -15.34 -69.59
N VAL A 883 -14.34 -15.70 -69.36
CA VAL A 883 -15.27 -14.78 -68.66
C VAL A 883 -14.83 -14.49 -67.19
N PRO A 884 -14.31 -15.47 -66.40
CA PRO A 884 -13.73 -15.19 -65.09
C PRO A 884 -12.46 -14.33 -65.13
N LYS A 885 -11.59 -14.47 -66.14
CA LYS A 885 -10.43 -13.58 -66.39
C LYS A 885 -10.88 -12.18 -66.83
N ASP A 886 -12.03 -12.05 -67.49
CA ASP A 886 -12.58 -10.76 -67.93
C ASP A 886 -13.18 -9.96 -66.78
N LEU A 887 -14.00 -10.61 -65.94
CA LEU A 887 -14.61 -10.00 -64.76
C LEU A 887 -13.70 -10.00 -63.53
N ASN A 888 -12.50 -10.60 -63.61
CA ASN A 888 -11.55 -10.79 -62.52
C ASN A 888 -12.23 -11.39 -61.26
N ILE A 889 -12.82 -12.57 -61.46
CA ILE A 889 -13.51 -13.37 -60.45
C ILE A 889 -12.68 -14.64 -60.21
N ASN A 890 -12.58 -15.08 -58.94
CA ASN A 890 -11.86 -16.31 -58.61
C ASN A 890 -12.46 -17.53 -59.36
N VAL A 891 -11.62 -18.22 -60.13
CA VAL A 891 -11.99 -19.38 -60.98
C VAL A 891 -12.65 -20.51 -60.17
N GLU A 892 -12.29 -20.72 -58.91
CA GLU A 892 -12.94 -21.72 -58.05
C GLU A 892 -14.36 -21.30 -57.61
N LYS A 893 -14.57 -20.01 -57.30
CA LYS A 893 -15.93 -19.48 -57.08
C LYS A 893 -16.75 -19.65 -58.35
N ALA A 894 -16.18 -19.28 -59.49
CA ALA A 894 -16.83 -19.36 -60.79
C ALA A 894 -17.27 -20.80 -61.11
N LYS A 895 -16.36 -21.78 -61.00
CA LYS A 895 -16.65 -23.22 -61.20
C LYS A 895 -17.78 -23.72 -60.30
N LYS A 896 -17.79 -23.36 -59.01
CA LYS A 896 -18.90 -23.72 -58.09
C LYS A 896 -20.25 -23.15 -58.55
N VAL A 897 -20.30 -21.86 -58.88
CA VAL A 897 -21.52 -21.19 -59.37
C VAL A 897 -22.02 -21.81 -60.67
N VAL A 898 -21.13 -22.17 -61.60
CA VAL A 898 -21.49 -22.88 -62.84
C VAL A 898 -22.13 -24.24 -62.53
N HIS A 899 -21.49 -25.07 -61.70
CA HIS A 899 -22.03 -26.40 -61.39
C HIS A 899 -23.34 -26.36 -60.59
N GLU A 900 -23.52 -25.40 -59.68
CA GLU A 900 -24.79 -25.18 -58.98
C GLU A 900 -25.92 -24.79 -59.95
N LEU A 901 -25.65 -23.83 -60.83
CA LEU A 901 -26.63 -23.35 -61.80
C LEU A 901 -26.97 -24.44 -62.83
N ALA A 902 -25.98 -25.16 -63.36
CA ALA A 902 -26.16 -26.29 -64.27
C ALA A 902 -27.00 -27.42 -63.65
N ARG A 903 -26.72 -27.84 -62.40
CA ARG A 903 -27.56 -28.83 -61.69
C ARG A 903 -29.00 -28.36 -61.53
N SER A 904 -29.20 -27.08 -61.21
CA SER A 904 -30.54 -26.49 -61.08
C SER A 904 -31.27 -26.41 -62.43
N ARG A 905 -30.54 -26.35 -63.55
CA ARG A 905 -31.13 -26.28 -64.88
C ARG A 905 -31.39 -27.66 -65.48
N LEU A 906 -30.54 -28.66 -65.25
CA LEU A 906 -30.73 -30.05 -65.72
C LEU A 906 -32.16 -30.59 -65.48
N SER A 907 -32.62 -30.59 -64.23
CA SER A 907 -33.96 -31.08 -63.89
C SER A 907 -35.06 -30.21 -64.51
N ASN A 908 -34.90 -28.89 -64.50
CA ASN A 908 -35.87 -27.95 -65.06
C ASN A 908 -35.98 -28.04 -66.59
N SER A 909 -34.88 -28.28 -67.32
CA SER A 909 -34.89 -28.48 -68.78
C SER A 909 -35.53 -29.81 -69.17
N LEU A 910 -35.41 -30.87 -68.37
CA LEU A 910 -36.17 -32.11 -68.60
C LEU A 910 -37.68 -31.89 -68.36
N ILE A 911 -38.07 -31.18 -67.30
CA ILE A 911 -39.49 -30.85 -67.02
C ILE A 911 -40.06 -29.95 -68.13
N GLN A 912 -39.29 -28.98 -68.62
CA GLN A 912 -39.65 -28.16 -69.78
C GLN A 912 -39.78 -29.02 -71.04
N ALA A 913 -38.87 -29.97 -71.30
CA ALA A 913 -39.00 -30.88 -72.42
C ALA A 913 -40.30 -31.72 -72.32
N VAL A 914 -40.59 -32.41 -71.21
CA VAL A 914 -41.81 -33.23 -71.09
C VAL A 914 -43.09 -32.38 -71.23
N SER A 915 -43.12 -31.17 -70.67
CA SER A 915 -44.27 -30.28 -70.84
C SER A 915 -44.44 -29.77 -72.29
N LEU A 916 -43.35 -29.52 -73.02
CA LEU A 916 -43.37 -29.18 -74.45
C LEU A 916 -43.75 -30.37 -75.35
N LEU A 917 -43.42 -31.60 -74.93
CA LEU A 917 -43.86 -32.83 -75.60
C LEU A 917 -45.39 -32.99 -75.50
N ARG A 918 -45.96 -32.80 -74.30
CA ARG A 918 -47.42 -32.80 -74.08
C ARG A 918 -48.13 -31.71 -74.90
N GLN A 919 -47.48 -30.56 -75.08
CA GLN A 919 -47.95 -29.46 -75.97
C GLN A 919 -47.68 -29.70 -77.46
N ARG A 920 -47.10 -30.85 -77.85
CA ARG A 920 -46.69 -31.21 -79.23
C ARG A 920 -45.76 -30.20 -79.92
N ASN A 921 -45.06 -29.34 -79.18
CA ASN A 921 -44.18 -28.32 -79.74
C ASN A 921 -42.76 -28.88 -79.99
N HIS A 922 -42.66 -29.74 -81.01
CA HIS A 922 -41.44 -30.48 -81.34
C HIS A 922 -40.20 -29.59 -81.61
N LYS A 923 -40.35 -28.32 -82.02
CA LYS A 923 -39.20 -27.41 -82.22
C LYS A 923 -38.67 -26.86 -80.91
N ALA A 924 -39.55 -26.34 -80.04
CA ALA A 924 -39.14 -25.90 -78.70
C ALA A 924 -38.59 -27.06 -77.87
N LEU A 925 -39.14 -28.27 -78.08
CA LEU A 925 -38.65 -29.50 -77.46
C LEU A 925 -37.17 -29.77 -77.74
N VAL A 926 -36.77 -29.72 -79.01
CA VAL A 926 -35.38 -29.98 -79.43
C VAL A 926 -34.42 -28.94 -78.84
N TYR A 927 -34.82 -27.67 -78.73
CA TYR A 927 -34.03 -26.65 -78.03
C TYR A 927 -33.90 -26.97 -76.53
N SER A 928 -34.98 -27.35 -75.85
CA SER A 928 -34.96 -27.70 -74.42
C SER A 928 -34.13 -28.97 -74.13
N LEU A 929 -34.13 -29.95 -75.04
CA LEU A 929 -33.27 -31.13 -74.99
C LEU A 929 -31.80 -30.82 -75.30
N ASN A 930 -31.53 -29.84 -76.16
CA ASN A 930 -30.18 -29.32 -76.37
C ASN A 930 -29.67 -28.57 -75.13
N ASP A 931 -30.48 -27.71 -74.50
CA ASP A 931 -30.10 -27.02 -73.24
C ASP A 931 -29.83 -28.03 -72.10
N LEU A 932 -30.60 -29.11 -72.03
CA LEU A 932 -30.33 -30.26 -71.14
C LEU A 932 -28.94 -30.86 -71.40
N LEU A 933 -28.55 -31.07 -72.66
CA LEU A 933 -27.22 -31.58 -73.04
C LEU A 933 -26.09 -30.57 -72.79
N ALA A 934 -26.34 -29.26 -72.90
CA ALA A 934 -25.36 -28.23 -72.50
C ALA A 934 -25.12 -28.25 -70.98
N CYS A 935 -26.19 -28.42 -70.18
CA CYS A 935 -26.06 -28.52 -68.73
C CYS A 935 -25.40 -29.85 -68.28
N ASP A 936 -25.60 -30.95 -69.00
CA ASP A 936 -24.94 -32.24 -68.74
C ASP A 936 -23.43 -32.21 -69.08
N LYS A 937 -23.02 -31.48 -70.13
CA LYS A 937 -21.59 -31.23 -70.37
C LYS A 937 -20.93 -30.50 -69.18
N ALA A 938 -21.61 -29.49 -68.63
CA ALA A 938 -21.11 -28.74 -67.48
C ALA A 938 -21.16 -29.52 -66.14
N VAL A 939 -22.06 -30.50 -65.99
CA VAL A 939 -22.13 -31.44 -64.85
C VAL A 939 -22.64 -32.81 -65.34
N PRO A 940 -21.73 -33.78 -65.61
CA PRO A 940 -22.13 -35.10 -66.09
C PRO A 940 -23.08 -35.82 -65.13
N ALA A 941 -24.30 -36.08 -65.58
CA ALA A 941 -25.36 -36.65 -64.77
C ALA A 941 -25.44 -38.19 -64.86
N THR A 942 -26.00 -38.80 -63.82
CA THR A 942 -26.63 -40.12 -63.85
C THR A 942 -27.93 -40.07 -64.67
N PRO A 943 -28.45 -41.20 -65.18
CA PRO A 943 -29.77 -41.25 -65.83
C PRO A 943 -30.85 -40.58 -64.97
N LEU A 944 -31.66 -39.74 -65.61
CA LEU A 944 -32.67 -38.91 -64.97
C LEU A 944 -33.96 -39.73 -64.80
N SER A 945 -34.38 -39.92 -63.55
CA SER A 945 -35.61 -40.64 -63.23
C SER A 945 -36.86 -39.82 -63.58
N TRP A 946 -37.74 -40.36 -64.43
CA TRP A 946 -39.08 -39.85 -64.69
C TRP A 946 -40.11 -40.95 -64.44
N GLU A 947 -41.32 -40.57 -64.02
CA GLU A 947 -42.35 -41.52 -63.58
C GLU A 947 -43.00 -42.30 -64.74
N VAL A 948 -43.01 -41.72 -65.95
CA VAL A 948 -43.61 -42.31 -67.15
C VAL A 948 -42.51 -42.62 -68.18
N PRO A 949 -42.04 -43.88 -68.33
CA PRO A 949 -40.96 -44.21 -69.25
C PRO A 949 -41.35 -44.04 -70.73
N GLU A 950 -42.64 -44.12 -71.04
CA GLU A 950 -43.16 -43.95 -72.41
C GLU A 950 -42.92 -42.52 -72.93
N GLU A 951 -43.09 -41.50 -72.08
CA GLU A 951 -42.77 -40.11 -72.43
C GLU A 951 -41.27 -39.94 -72.73
N LEU A 952 -40.39 -40.68 -72.06
CA LEU A 952 -38.94 -40.64 -72.34
C LEU A 952 -38.61 -41.27 -73.69
N SER A 953 -39.27 -42.36 -74.08
CA SER A 953 -39.14 -42.91 -75.44
C SER A 953 -39.69 -41.96 -76.50
N ASP A 954 -40.78 -41.22 -76.24
CA ASP A 954 -41.30 -40.23 -77.17
C ASP A 954 -40.39 -38.99 -77.30
N LEU A 955 -39.80 -38.51 -76.21
CA LEU A 955 -38.72 -37.49 -76.26
C LEU A 955 -37.60 -37.96 -77.20
N PHE A 956 -37.17 -39.22 -77.05
CA PHE A 956 -36.09 -39.80 -77.86
C PHE A 956 -36.50 -39.98 -79.33
N ILE A 957 -37.74 -40.39 -79.64
CA ILE A 957 -38.26 -40.45 -81.01
C ILE A 957 -38.29 -39.05 -81.65
N VAL A 958 -38.78 -38.02 -80.96
CA VAL A 958 -38.85 -36.67 -81.53
C VAL A 958 -37.44 -36.10 -81.76
N TYR A 959 -36.50 -36.35 -80.84
CA TYR A 959 -35.10 -35.96 -81.04
C TYR A 959 -34.45 -36.74 -82.20
N LEU A 960 -34.66 -38.06 -82.31
CA LEU A 960 -34.24 -38.89 -83.45
C LEU A 960 -34.79 -38.43 -84.81
N LYS A 961 -35.96 -37.79 -84.83
CA LYS A 961 -36.58 -37.19 -86.04
C LYS A 961 -36.01 -35.83 -86.43
N SER A 962 -35.13 -35.24 -85.62
CA SER A 962 -34.45 -33.96 -85.89
C SER A 962 -33.02 -34.12 -86.44
N ASP A 963 -32.61 -35.36 -86.75
CA ASP A 963 -31.27 -35.75 -87.22
C ASP A 963 -30.06 -35.12 -86.46
N PRO A 964 -30.03 -35.14 -85.11
CA PRO A 964 -28.91 -34.59 -84.34
C PRO A 964 -27.67 -35.51 -84.38
N PRO A 965 -26.47 -34.99 -84.05
CA PRO A 965 -25.22 -35.75 -84.08
C PRO A 965 -25.26 -37.05 -83.27
N PRO A 966 -24.60 -38.14 -83.72
CA PRO A 966 -24.65 -39.44 -83.06
C PRO A 966 -24.15 -39.39 -81.61
N GLU A 967 -23.18 -38.53 -81.29
CA GLU A 967 -22.69 -38.29 -79.93
C GLU A 967 -23.76 -37.68 -79.02
N LYS A 968 -24.48 -36.63 -79.50
CA LYS A 968 -25.60 -36.02 -78.77
C LYS A 968 -26.75 -37.02 -78.58
N LEU A 969 -27.01 -37.89 -79.59
CA LEU A 969 -27.99 -38.98 -79.50
C LEU A 969 -27.62 -40.04 -78.46
N SER A 970 -26.40 -40.60 -78.50
CA SER A 970 -25.95 -41.62 -77.55
C SER A 970 -25.90 -41.08 -76.12
N ARG A 971 -25.50 -39.81 -75.93
CA ARG A 971 -25.52 -39.19 -74.60
C ARG A 971 -26.96 -38.95 -74.10
N LEU A 972 -27.88 -38.49 -74.95
CA LEU A 972 -29.29 -38.35 -74.57
C LEU A 972 -29.94 -39.71 -74.25
N GLN A 973 -29.65 -40.76 -75.03
CA GLN A 973 -30.15 -42.13 -74.76
C GLN A 973 -29.74 -42.60 -73.35
N TYR A 974 -28.48 -42.37 -72.96
CA TYR A 974 -27.97 -42.66 -71.62
C TYR A 974 -28.66 -41.82 -70.53
N LEU A 975 -28.85 -40.53 -70.76
CA LEU A 975 -29.50 -39.61 -69.80
C LEU A 975 -30.98 -39.92 -69.58
N LEU A 976 -31.68 -40.41 -70.60
CA LEU A 976 -33.08 -40.85 -70.53
C LEU A 976 -33.20 -42.31 -70.03
N GLY A 977 -32.09 -43.02 -69.79
CA GLY A 977 -32.10 -44.39 -69.25
C GLY A 977 -32.60 -45.46 -70.22
N ILE A 978 -32.63 -45.19 -71.52
CA ILE A 978 -33.23 -46.07 -72.54
C ILE A 978 -32.25 -47.21 -72.90
N SER A 979 -32.68 -48.46 -72.74
CA SER A 979 -31.86 -49.64 -73.03
C SER A 979 -31.54 -49.74 -74.53
N ASP A 980 -30.37 -50.29 -74.89
CA ASP A 980 -29.98 -50.38 -76.31
C ASP A 980 -30.99 -51.17 -77.16
N SER A 981 -31.56 -52.24 -76.60
CA SER A 981 -32.62 -53.02 -77.25
C SER A 981 -33.91 -52.23 -77.52
N THR A 982 -34.27 -51.27 -76.66
CA THR A 982 -35.43 -50.40 -76.89
C THR A 982 -35.06 -49.21 -77.78
N ALA A 983 -33.85 -48.67 -77.67
CA ALA A 983 -33.36 -47.66 -78.60
C ALA A 983 -33.27 -48.18 -80.04
N GLU A 984 -32.88 -49.44 -80.26
CA GLU A 984 -32.90 -50.07 -81.59
C GLU A 984 -34.32 -50.23 -82.14
N THR A 985 -35.30 -50.69 -81.34
CA THR A 985 -36.69 -50.77 -81.82
C THR A 985 -37.25 -49.37 -82.14
N LEU A 986 -37.00 -48.37 -81.30
CA LEU A 986 -37.40 -46.97 -81.53
C LEU A 986 -36.74 -46.37 -82.79
N ARG A 987 -35.50 -46.76 -83.11
CA ARG A 987 -34.85 -46.41 -84.39
C ARG A 987 -35.56 -47.08 -85.57
N THR A 988 -35.95 -48.35 -85.51
CA THR A 988 -36.73 -48.99 -86.60
C THR A 988 -38.14 -48.42 -86.77
N VAL A 989 -38.71 -47.80 -85.73
CA VAL A 989 -39.99 -47.08 -85.82
C VAL A 989 -39.85 -45.75 -86.58
N LYS A 990 -38.63 -45.18 -86.73
CA LYS A 990 -38.39 -43.98 -87.54
C LYS A 990 -38.76 -44.19 -89.01
N ASP A 991 -38.54 -45.38 -89.54
CA ASP A 991 -38.70 -45.72 -90.96
C ASP A 991 -40.12 -46.21 -91.32
N ARG A 992 -41.04 -46.24 -90.36
CA ARG A 992 -42.47 -46.48 -90.61
C ARG A 992 -43.26 -45.18 -90.54
N GLU A 993 -43.75 -44.73 -91.69
CA GLU A 993 -44.81 -43.73 -91.72
C GLU A 993 -46.05 -44.28 -90.99
N LEU A 994 -46.50 -43.57 -89.95
CA LEU A 994 -47.86 -43.68 -89.47
C LEU A 994 -48.77 -42.90 -90.44
N PRO A 995 -49.92 -43.46 -90.87
CA PRO A 995 -50.75 -42.84 -91.88
C PRO A 995 -51.36 -41.53 -91.38
N ASN A 996 -51.60 -40.59 -92.31
CA ASN A 996 -52.40 -39.39 -92.06
C ASN A 996 -53.85 -39.78 -91.70
N GLY A 997 -54.11 -39.99 -90.41
CA GLY A 997 -55.45 -40.15 -89.83
C GLY A 997 -55.90 -38.85 -89.18
N ALA A 998 -56.78 -38.10 -89.86
CA ALA A 998 -57.51 -37.03 -89.20
C ALA A 998 -58.52 -37.66 -88.23
N GLY A 999 -58.41 -37.33 -86.94
CA GLY A 999 -59.28 -37.81 -85.88
C GLY A 999 -59.35 -36.77 -84.77
N GLU A 1000 -60.45 -36.03 -84.75
CA GLU A 1000 -60.81 -35.17 -83.62
C GLU A 1000 -61.41 -36.07 -82.53
N GLU A 1001 -60.66 -36.31 -81.44
CA GLU A 1001 -61.24 -36.80 -80.19
C GLU A 1001 -61.06 -35.71 -79.12
N GLU A 1002 -62.12 -34.92 -78.96
CA GLU A 1002 -62.32 -34.01 -77.85
C GLU A 1002 -62.56 -34.82 -76.57
N PHE A 1003 -61.66 -34.73 -75.59
CA PHE A 1003 -61.95 -35.17 -74.23
C PHE A 1003 -61.46 -34.17 -73.18
N VAL A 1004 -62.36 -33.88 -72.24
CA VAL A 1004 -62.24 -32.83 -71.23
C VAL A 1004 -61.52 -33.34 -69.98
N PHE A 1005 -60.61 -32.52 -69.45
CA PHE A 1005 -60.26 -32.43 -68.03
C PHE A 1005 -59.98 -30.97 -67.65
#